data_AF-A0A1I3LVY9-F1
#
_entry.id   AF-A0A1I3LVY9-F1
#
_cell.length_a   1.000
_cell.length_b   1.000
_cell.length_c   1.000
_cell.angle_alpha   90.00
_cell.angle_beta   90.00
_cell.angle_gamma   90.00
#
_symmetry.space_group_name_H-M   'P 1'
#
loop_
_entity.id
_entity.type
_entity.pdbx_description
1 polymer ?
#
loop_
_entity_poly.entity_id
_entity_poly.type
_entity_poly.pdbx_seq_one_letter_code
_entity_poly.pdbx_strand_id
1 'polypeptide(L)'
;MPRSFEELSPQNFSFNSPLGWCPACEGLGTELGTNQSAIVANPNLSLRAGAISAWPRPSSSPAFAAILNALGEQFDIPLDQPWYQLPPRQQRLVLQGTGDRWVSVKFPGTARPISVQFKGIYPAIEEASRVSYPYRMKLQDLMGEKPCSVCHGDRMREDAAAVRLNDKTLPSLCGLPLNEVLDYLKSLQLDKGQQKIAGDLLNEAIHRLSFLIDVGLHYLTLNRGMPTLSGGESQRIRLAGQIGRALTGVLYVLDEPTIGLHPRDNGRLVQALEKLRDLGNTVVLVEHDREVLEAADRLYDFGPGSGRFGGTITAEGTPQELKRNPRGSLTGEYLSGQKSIPIPLHRRMRLLDESSGPIDDPANVKEAYHPAPGGGWLEMTGCRQNNLRDVELRIPLGTLTCITGLSGSGKSSLIQETLARAVSRYLRRQGPAPGPYDTLSGVDQISRVIAVDQQPLGATPASNPATYTGVFDPIRELFSKLPDSKIRGFKPGRFSFNRAGGRCEDCEGLGQKKIEMHFLPDVWVECDTCHGKRYNLETLAVKYKGHSIADVLEMSIGQALEVFDNIPKIRAPLATLAAIGLEYLTLGQSATTLSGGEAQRVKLAAELAKPNTGRTLYLLDEPTTGLHFDDISKLLKVLNSLVEQGNTAVVIEHNLDVIKTADWIVDLGPEAGIGGGWIVATGTPEDVVTQAQRVHGGPTNGKKRRTKKTVDFVAEQRFRSWTGELLAPILEQDERQELDLFDVAAAAKKKKGDIDIAAVGRQTAAPWQTDGRKWHTETRISRNGKECRWEGSALGWVVDQLAEFDGLKPANWNDQARVEITAEKKAGTGWFFHALTGDEWLLRLSFRVPKGTFNEAELQRKIRLKSVNDLDELPIYNRSDRVRVSQQKGAFQEVVIDVHWLEEIETTEFRQFLKQASSAYLGQVEKTGQSIEDLAPWKVLGRKWHISRKGFPSAKRVAWKAEVLEDLFGVLDDAFARLQPDWSNKTMVAYRISSSKETVAELQTKRRDALYLTLYSKTGQFALGQIASLGKHREITPHRSGQDAIKIELTTAAQVKAKELKAFLKEFVDAVT
;
A
#
# COMPACT_ATOMS: atom_id res chain seq x y z
N MET A 1 15.91 58.48 5.93
CA MET A 1 17.35 58.28 5.72
C MET A 1 17.51 57.33 4.53
N PRO A 2 18.31 57.66 3.51
CA PRO A 2 18.67 56.65 2.51
C PRO A 2 19.47 55.56 3.22
N ARG A 3 19.01 54.31 3.17
CA ARG A 3 19.78 53.16 3.65
C ARG A 3 21.06 53.11 2.81
N SER A 4 22.23 53.25 3.44
CA SER A 4 23.50 52.98 2.78
C SER A 4 23.54 51.48 2.45
N PHE A 5 23.70 51.14 1.17
CA PHE A 5 23.88 49.74 0.77
C PHE A 5 25.25 49.25 1.25
N GLU A 6 25.28 48.03 1.81
CA GLU A 6 26.52 47.32 2.11
C GLU A 6 27.26 47.03 0.79
N GLU A 7 28.59 46.87 0.86
CA GLU A 7 29.38 46.47 -0.30
C GLU A 7 28.89 45.11 -0.81
N LEU A 8 28.45 45.07 -2.07
CA LEU A 8 27.83 43.89 -2.66
C LEU A 8 28.90 42.94 -3.20
N SER A 9 28.92 41.73 -2.64
CA SER A 9 29.73 40.60 -3.12
C SER A 9 28.84 39.55 -3.79
N PRO A 10 29.40 38.59 -4.56
CA PRO A 10 28.63 37.44 -5.08
C PRO A 10 27.88 36.66 -4.00
N GLN A 11 28.37 36.65 -2.75
CA GLN A 11 27.70 35.95 -1.65
C GLN A 11 26.37 36.61 -1.25
N ASN A 12 26.20 37.91 -1.50
CA ASN A 12 24.94 38.63 -1.27
C ASN A 12 23.85 38.21 -2.26
N PHE A 13 24.22 37.67 -3.43
CA PHE A 13 23.29 37.15 -4.44
C PHE A 13 23.07 35.63 -4.32
N SER A 14 23.62 34.99 -3.29
CA SER A 14 23.47 33.56 -3.05
C SER A 14 22.44 33.30 -1.97
N PHE A 15 21.35 32.59 -2.32
CA PHE A 15 20.36 32.10 -1.36
C PHE A 15 20.87 30.95 -0.47
N ASN A 16 22.07 30.42 -0.75
CA ASN A 16 22.74 29.44 0.11
C ASN A 16 23.70 30.08 1.11
N SER A 17 23.83 31.40 1.10
CA SER A 17 24.68 32.15 2.02
C SER A 17 23.82 32.95 3.00
N PRO A 18 24.17 32.97 4.30
CA PRO A 18 23.51 33.81 5.28
C PRO A 18 23.51 35.31 4.93
N LEU A 19 24.46 35.75 4.10
CA LEU A 19 24.58 37.14 3.65
C LEU A 19 23.55 37.53 2.59
N GLY A 20 23.01 36.57 1.83
CA GLY A 20 22.15 36.81 0.68
C GLY A 20 20.74 36.24 0.80
N TRP A 21 20.51 35.26 1.69
CA TRP A 21 19.23 34.59 1.80
C TRP A 21 18.13 35.46 2.43
N CYS A 22 16.87 35.16 2.11
CA CYS A 22 15.73 35.78 2.78
C CYS A 22 15.68 35.33 4.25
N PRO A 23 15.63 36.25 5.23
CA PRO A 23 15.67 35.88 6.65
C PRO A 23 14.40 35.18 7.15
N ALA A 24 13.27 35.31 6.44
CA ALA A 24 12.01 34.67 6.82
C ALA A 24 11.93 33.18 6.44
N CYS A 25 12.59 32.78 5.35
CA CYS A 25 12.55 31.41 4.84
C CYS A 25 13.94 30.76 4.73
N GLU A 26 14.99 31.43 5.21
CA GLU A 26 16.39 30.96 5.17
C GLU A 26 16.81 30.50 3.76
N GLY A 27 16.37 31.25 2.74
CA GLY A 27 16.73 30.96 1.34
C GLY A 27 15.94 29.85 0.66
N LEU A 28 14.97 29.22 1.34
CA LEU A 28 14.10 28.21 0.72
C LEU A 28 13.16 28.81 -0.33
N GLY A 29 12.69 30.04 -0.09
CA GLY A 29 11.70 30.73 -0.94
C GLY A 29 10.27 30.27 -0.74
N THR A 30 10.08 29.17 0.00
CA THR A 30 8.77 28.66 0.38
C THR A 30 8.61 28.66 1.91
N GLU A 31 7.36 28.74 2.34
CA GLU A 31 6.95 28.54 3.73
C GLU A 31 5.90 27.43 3.76
N LEU A 32 5.89 26.64 4.84
CA LEU A 32 4.84 25.66 5.07
C LEU A 32 3.58 26.38 5.55
N GLY A 33 2.60 26.52 4.66
CA GLY A 33 1.32 27.17 4.93
C GLY A 33 0.15 26.22 4.74
N THR A 34 -0.97 26.53 5.38
CA THR A 34 -2.15 25.64 5.31
C THR A 34 -2.96 25.90 4.04
N ASN A 35 -3.29 24.86 3.27
CA ASN A 35 -4.04 25.01 2.02
C ASN A 35 -5.56 24.97 2.28
N GLN A 36 -6.29 26.00 1.84
CA GLN A 36 -7.74 26.08 2.05
C GLN A 36 -8.49 24.95 1.36
N SER A 37 -8.09 24.55 0.15
CA SER A 37 -8.72 23.46 -0.60
C SER A 37 -8.43 22.09 0.04
N ALA A 38 -7.31 21.97 0.77
CA ALA A 38 -7.00 20.78 1.56
C ALA A 38 -7.90 20.68 2.81
N ILE A 39 -8.19 21.81 3.46
CA ILE A 39 -9.07 21.89 4.65
C ILE A 39 -10.55 21.69 4.29
N VAL A 40 -11.03 22.34 3.22
CA VAL A 40 -12.43 22.24 2.80
C VAL A 40 -12.54 21.12 1.76
N ALA A 41 -12.79 19.89 2.22
CA ALA A 41 -12.76 18.72 1.34
C ALA A 41 -13.89 18.68 0.31
N ASN A 42 -15.06 19.21 0.66
CA ASN A 42 -16.16 19.33 -0.27
C ASN A 42 -16.98 20.59 0.05
N PRO A 43 -16.84 21.66 -0.75
CA PRO A 43 -17.59 22.90 -0.58
C PRO A 43 -19.11 22.75 -0.70
N ASN A 44 -19.59 21.68 -1.34
CA ASN A 44 -21.02 21.40 -1.51
C ASN A 44 -21.66 20.76 -0.28
N LEU A 45 -20.86 20.31 0.70
CA LEU A 45 -21.37 19.81 1.96
C LEU A 45 -21.53 20.96 2.96
N SER A 46 -22.43 20.77 3.93
CA SER A 46 -22.57 21.67 5.08
C SER A 46 -21.54 21.38 6.17
N LEU A 47 -21.37 22.30 7.13
CA LEU A 47 -20.50 22.08 8.28
C LEU A 47 -20.92 20.84 9.09
N ARG A 48 -22.23 20.58 9.21
CA ARG A 48 -22.76 19.39 9.88
C ARG A 48 -22.53 18.10 9.08
N ALA A 49 -22.61 18.17 7.75
CA ALA A 49 -22.35 17.05 6.85
C ALA A 49 -20.86 16.74 6.67
N GLY A 50 -19.96 17.55 7.24
CA GLY A 50 -18.52 17.33 7.23
C GLY A 50 -17.79 18.00 6.07
N ALA A 51 -18.11 19.25 5.77
CA ALA A 51 -17.40 20.05 4.76
C ALA A 51 -15.89 20.22 5.06
N ILE A 52 -15.52 20.28 6.34
CA ILE A 52 -14.14 20.46 6.81
C ILE A 52 -13.49 19.11 7.10
N SER A 53 -12.40 18.80 6.39
CA SER A 53 -11.66 17.52 6.49
C SER A 53 -10.94 17.32 7.81
N ALA A 54 -10.43 18.41 8.40
CA ALA A 54 -9.66 18.40 9.64
C ALA A 54 -10.53 18.18 10.90
N TRP A 55 -11.85 18.25 10.78
CA TRP A 55 -12.77 18.16 11.91
C TRP A 55 -13.26 16.72 12.17
N PRO A 56 -13.47 16.33 13.44
CA PRO A 56 -14.22 15.13 13.77
C PRO A 56 -15.63 15.23 13.17
N ARG A 57 -16.18 14.11 12.66
CA ARG A 57 -17.56 14.13 12.18
C ARG A 57 -18.50 14.52 13.33
N PRO A 58 -19.35 15.55 13.19
CA PRO A 58 -20.28 15.94 14.24
C PRO A 58 -21.21 14.80 14.67
N SER A 59 -21.55 13.89 13.75
CA SER A 59 -22.34 12.69 14.04
C SER A 59 -21.63 11.65 14.90
N SER A 60 -20.30 11.57 14.88
CA SER A 60 -19.52 10.62 15.68
C SER A 60 -18.90 11.22 16.94
N SER A 61 -18.90 12.56 17.08
CA SER A 61 -18.32 13.27 18.23
C SER A 61 -19.32 14.24 18.86
N PRO A 62 -20.08 13.79 19.89
CA PRO A 62 -21.08 14.62 20.56
C PRO A 62 -20.51 15.89 21.20
N ALA A 63 -19.27 15.82 21.69
CA ALA A 63 -18.58 16.98 22.26
C ALA A 63 -18.26 18.05 21.20
N PHE A 64 -17.79 17.63 20.03
CA PHE A 64 -17.51 18.54 18.92
C PHE A 64 -18.79 19.13 18.32
N ALA A 65 -19.86 18.33 18.21
CA ALA A 65 -21.17 18.81 17.79
C ALA A 65 -21.72 19.90 18.71
N ALA A 66 -21.51 19.79 20.02
CA ALA A 66 -21.91 20.82 20.99
C ALA A 66 -21.15 22.14 20.76
N ILE A 67 -19.83 22.09 20.48
CA ILE A 67 -19.03 23.27 20.15
C ILE A 67 -19.52 23.90 18.84
N LEU A 68 -19.77 23.09 17.81
CA LEU A 68 -20.22 23.58 16.51
C LEU A 68 -21.61 24.23 16.59
N ASN A 69 -22.55 23.64 17.34
CA ASN A 69 -23.87 24.23 17.58
C ASN A 69 -23.77 25.56 18.34
N ALA A 70 -22.94 25.63 19.39
CA ALA A 70 -22.72 26.88 20.14
C ALA A 70 -22.08 27.98 19.28
N LEU A 71 -21.16 27.63 18.38
CA LEU A 71 -20.61 28.56 17.39
C LEU A 71 -21.67 29.03 16.39
N GLY A 72 -22.56 28.13 15.96
CA GLY A 72 -23.70 28.45 15.09
C GLY A 72 -24.66 29.44 15.74
N GLU A 73 -25.05 29.20 16.99
CA GLU A 73 -25.98 30.05 17.75
C GLU A 73 -25.39 31.42 18.10
N GLN A 74 -24.11 31.49 18.49
CA GLN A 74 -23.50 32.74 18.94
C GLN A 74 -23.06 33.67 17.80
N PHE A 75 -22.75 33.12 16.62
CA PHE A 75 -22.23 33.88 15.48
C PHE A 75 -23.11 33.78 14.23
N ASP A 76 -24.34 33.28 14.37
CA ASP A 76 -25.33 33.11 13.30
C ASP A 76 -24.81 32.34 12.08
N ILE A 77 -24.00 31.30 12.31
CA ILE A 77 -23.43 30.48 11.23
C ILE A 77 -24.45 29.38 10.86
N PRO A 78 -24.99 29.36 9.63
CA PRO A 78 -25.92 28.31 9.21
C PRO A 78 -25.18 27.00 9.00
N LEU A 79 -25.34 26.06 9.94
CA LEU A 79 -24.57 24.81 9.97
C LEU A 79 -24.99 23.77 8.93
N ASP A 80 -26.21 23.92 8.38
CA ASP A 80 -26.84 22.98 7.45
C ASP A 80 -26.79 23.47 5.99
N GLN A 81 -26.28 24.67 5.73
CA GLN A 81 -26.05 25.18 4.37
C GLN A 81 -24.71 24.68 3.82
N PRO A 82 -24.61 24.41 2.50
CA PRO A 82 -23.35 24.15 1.83
C PRO A 82 -22.29 25.23 2.10
N TRP A 83 -21.04 24.83 2.31
CA TRP A 83 -19.95 25.74 2.64
C TRP A 83 -19.80 26.90 1.64
N TYR A 84 -19.98 26.65 0.33
CA TYR A 84 -19.87 27.70 -0.69
C TYR A 84 -20.95 28.79 -0.58
N GLN A 85 -22.09 28.49 0.06
CA GLN A 85 -23.17 29.45 0.28
C GLN A 85 -22.95 30.30 1.54
N LEU A 86 -21.99 29.94 2.40
CA LEU A 86 -21.67 30.73 3.59
C LEU A 86 -21.08 32.10 3.20
N PRO A 87 -21.58 33.21 3.76
CA PRO A 87 -20.97 34.52 3.61
C PRO A 87 -19.46 34.52 3.94
N PRO A 88 -18.61 35.26 3.20
CA PRO A 88 -17.15 35.28 3.42
C PRO A 88 -16.73 35.61 4.86
N ARG A 89 -17.52 36.44 5.57
CA ARG A 89 -17.29 36.77 6.98
C ARG A 89 -17.41 35.55 7.90
N GLN A 90 -18.38 34.67 7.63
CA GLN A 90 -18.61 33.45 8.41
C GLN A 90 -17.58 32.37 8.06
N GLN A 91 -17.23 32.22 6.78
CA GLN A 91 -16.12 31.34 6.35
C GLN A 91 -14.81 31.75 7.03
N ARG A 92 -14.52 33.06 7.08
CA ARG A 92 -13.32 33.58 7.77
C ARG A 92 -13.34 33.28 9.27
N LEU A 93 -14.49 33.38 9.93
CA LEU A 93 -14.62 33.08 11.36
C LEU A 93 -14.37 31.59 11.65
N VAL A 94 -14.82 30.70 10.77
CA VAL A 94 -14.51 29.25 10.88
C VAL A 94 -13.02 28.98 10.64
N LEU A 95 -12.40 29.64 9.65
CA LEU A 95 -11.00 29.40 9.28
C LEU A 95 -9.98 30.07 10.23
N GLN A 96 -10.22 31.31 10.63
CA GLN A 96 -9.30 32.15 11.42
C GLN A 96 -9.69 32.27 12.89
N GLY A 97 -10.87 31.78 13.27
CA GLY A 97 -11.34 31.75 14.65
C GLY A 97 -12.03 33.02 15.12
N THR A 98 -12.35 33.04 16.41
CA THR A 98 -13.09 34.12 17.07
C THR A 98 -12.19 35.12 17.81
N GLY A 99 -10.86 35.01 17.65
CA GLY A 99 -9.88 35.77 18.44
C GLY A 99 -10.06 35.51 19.93
N ASP A 100 -10.03 36.56 20.76
CA ASP A 100 -10.16 36.48 22.22
C ASP A 100 -11.58 36.31 22.76
N ARG A 101 -12.55 36.04 21.88
CA ARG A 101 -13.95 35.87 22.27
C ARG A 101 -14.21 34.45 22.76
N TRP A 102 -14.81 34.37 23.94
CA TRP A 102 -15.23 33.12 24.58
C TRP A 102 -16.64 32.71 24.15
N VAL A 103 -16.82 31.41 23.97
CA VAL A 103 -18.08 30.77 23.56
C VAL A 103 -18.54 29.84 24.67
N SER A 104 -19.77 30.02 25.15
CA SER A 104 -20.33 29.18 26.21
C SER A 104 -20.89 27.89 25.60
N VAL A 105 -20.27 26.75 25.88
CA VAL A 105 -20.64 25.46 25.30
C VAL A 105 -21.20 24.53 26.39
N LYS A 106 -22.40 24.00 26.16
CA LYS A 106 -23.00 22.98 27.03
C LYS A 106 -22.66 21.59 26.51
N PHE A 107 -21.69 20.93 27.13
CA PHE A 107 -21.29 19.58 26.75
C PHE A 107 -22.28 18.51 27.25
N PRO A 108 -22.43 17.39 26.53
CA PRO A 108 -23.24 16.26 27.00
C PRO A 108 -22.70 15.71 28.33
N GLY A 109 -23.54 15.67 29.36
CA GLY A 109 -23.17 15.14 30.69
C GLY A 109 -22.58 16.15 31.69
N THR A 110 -22.40 17.43 31.31
CA THR A 110 -21.95 18.48 32.23
C THR A 110 -23.11 19.30 32.80
N ALA A 111 -23.10 19.55 34.11
CA ALA A 111 -24.15 20.31 34.79
C ALA A 111 -24.10 21.83 34.52
N ARG A 112 -22.93 22.37 34.16
CA ARG A 112 -22.73 23.80 33.86
C ARG A 112 -22.09 23.98 32.47
N PRO A 113 -22.41 25.07 31.75
CA PRO A 113 -21.72 25.43 30.51
C PRO A 113 -20.24 25.68 30.76
N ILE A 114 -19.40 25.32 29.80
CA ILE A 114 -17.96 25.55 29.81
C ILE A 114 -17.64 26.58 28.74
N SER A 115 -16.90 27.62 29.10
CA SER A 115 -16.43 28.62 28.15
C SER A 115 -15.22 28.08 27.37
N VAL A 116 -15.31 28.11 26.04
CA VAL A 116 -14.25 27.66 25.13
C VAL A 116 -13.89 28.79 24.17
N GLN A 117 -12.61 28.97 23.88
CA GLN A 117 -12.13 29.91 22.86
C GLN A 117 -11.89 29.14 21.56
N PHE A 118 -12.53 29.54 20.47
CA PHE A 118 -12.33 28.91 19.18
C PHE A 118 -11.24 29.64 18.39
N LYS A 119 -10.03 29.08 18.39
CA LYS A 119 -8.85 29.66 17.70
C LYS A 119 -8.94 29.65 16.16
N GLY A 120 -9.88 28.92 15.57
CA GLY A 120 -9.94 28.74 14.11
C GLY A 120 -9.12 27.56 13.62
N ILE A 121 -9.39 27.14 12.40
CA ILE A 121 -8.75 25.97 11.78
C ILE A 121 -7.29 26.25 11.43
N TYR A 122 -6.97 27.41 10.84
CA TYR A 122 -5.59 27.72 10.43
C TYR A 122 -4.63 27.81 11.62
N PRO A 123 -4.93 28.60 12.68
CA PRO A 123 -4.02 28.72 13.81
C PRO A 123 -3.90 27.39 14.57
N ALA A 124 -4.98 26.61 14.66
CA ALA A 124 -4.96 25.30 15.32
C ALA A 124 -4.10 24.27 14.58
N ILE A 125 -4.14 24.24 13.24
CA ILE A 125 -3.29 23.34 12.44
C ILE A 125 -1.82 23.76 12.54
N GLU A 126 -1.54 25.06 12.43
CA GLU A 126 -0.19 25.61 12.54
C GLU A 126 0.42 25.28 13.92
N GLU A 127 -0.30 25.53 15.01
CA GLU A 127 0.12 25.20 16.37
C GLU A 127 0.31 23.69 16.54
N ALA A 128 -0.65 22.86 16.13
CA ALA A 128 -0.56 21.41 16.24
C ALA A 128 0.63 20.82 15.46
N SER A 129 0.99 21.40 14.31
CA SER A 129 2.15 20.98 13.50
C SER A 129 3.50 21.28 14.17
N ARG A 130 3.55 22.30 15.05
CA ARG A 130 4.75 22.68 15.80
C ARG A 130 4.94 21.85 17.07
N VAL A 131 3.84 21.44 17.72
CA VAL A 131 3.86 20.83 19.06
C VAL A 131 4.35 19.38 19.09
N SER A 132 4.04 18.53 18.09
CA SER A 132 4.53 17.14 18.10
C SER A 132 4.75 16.52 16.72
N TYR A 133 5.73 15.62 16.63
CA TYR A 133 6.04 14.87 15.41
C TYR A 133 4.85 14.03 14.89
N PRO A 134 4.09 13.29 15.73
CA PRO A 134 2.91 12.55 15.27
C PRO A 134 1.79 13.44 14.69
N TYR A 135 1.57 14.65 15.24
CA TYR A 135 0.60 15.58 14.69
C TYR A 135 1.09 16.23 13.40
N ARG A 136 2.37 16.59 13.32
CA ARG A 136 3.00 17.08 12.09
C ARG A 136 2.82 16.10 10.94
N MET A 137 3.08 14.81 11.16
CA MET A 137 2.89 13.78 10.14
C MET A 137 1.42 13.60 9.72
N LYS A 138 0.46 13.73 10.65
CA LYS A 138 -0.98 13.63 10.31
C LYS A 138 -1.53 14.86 9.59
N LEU A 139 -0.96 16.04 9.85
CA LEU A 139 -1.42 17.32 9.30
C LEU A 139 -0.62 17.74 8.06
N GLN A 140 0.42 16.97 7.69
CA GLN A 140 1.26 17.24 6.54
C GLN A 140 0.44 17.36 5.25
N ASP A 141 -0.62 16.55 5.09
CA ASP A 141 -1.51 16.61 3.91
C ASP A 141 -2.40 17.87 3.84
N LEU A 142 -2.56 18.57 4.96
CA LEU A 142 -3.32 19.83 5.07
C LEU A 142 -2.42 21.06 4.95
N MET A 143 -1.12 20.85 5.08
CA MET A 143 -0.07 21.84 4.89
C MET A 143 0.52 21.68 3.50
N GLY A 144 0.92 22.79 2.90
CA GLY A 144 1.56 22.79 1.59
C GLY A 144 2.62 23.86 1.56
N GLU A 145 3.58 23.68 0.67
CA GLU A 145 4.53 24.75 0.37
C GLU A 145 3.78 25.89 -0.32
N LYS A 146 3.95 27.10 0.22
CA LYS A 146 3.50 28.34 -0.42
C LYS A 146 4.71 29.22 -0.64
N PRO A 147 4.69 30.11 -1.65
CA PRO A 147 5.71 31.14 -1.76
C PRO A 147 5.83 31.92 -0.45
N CYS A 148 7.07 32.18 -0.03
CA CYS A 148 7.38 32.94 1.18
C CYS A 148 6.65 34.28 1.18
N SER A 149 6.10 34.66 2.33
CA SER A 149 5.31 35.89 2.46
C SER A 149 6.15 37.16 2.32
N VAL A 150 7.45 37.07 2.58
CA VAL A 150 8.40 38.19 2.57
C VAL A 150 9.10 38.34 1.22
N CYS A 151 9.71 37.26 0.70
CA CYS A 151 10.44 37.31 -0.58
C CYS A 151 9.61 36.84 -1.78
N HIS A 152 8.36 36.42 -1.58
CA HIS A 152 7.45 35.97 -2.65
C HIS A 152 8.00 34.84 -3.54
N GLY A 153 8.96 34.06 -3.03
CA GLY A 153 9.62 33.00 -3.79
C GLY A 153 11.03 33.33 -4.30
N ASP A 154 11.48 34.59 -4.17
CA ASP A 154 12.76 35.06 -4.71
C ASP A 154 13.99 34.51 -3.96
N ARG A 155 13.79 33.94 -2.77
CA ARG A 155 14.82 33.34 -1.89
C ARG A 155 15.87 34.31 -1.34
N MET A 156 15.89 35.55 -1.81
CA MET A 156 16.93 36.54 -1.51
C MET A 156 16.47 37.64 -0.55
N ARG A 157 17.44 38.32 0.06
CA ARG A 157 17.25 39.56 0.83
C ARG A 157 16.77 40.69 -0.09
N GLU A 158 15.99 41.62 0.47
CA GLU A 158 15.34 42.71 -0.28
C GLU A 158 16.31 43.59 -1.07
N ASP A 159 17.45 43.92 -0.48
CA ASP A 159 18.49 44.76 -1.09
C ASP A 159 19.26 44.06 -2.20
N ALA A 160 19.60 42.77 -2.05
CA ALA A 160 20.19 41.95 -3.11
C ALA A 160 19.21 41.76 -4.27
N ALA A 161 17.93 41.52 -3.98
CA ALA A 161 16.86 41.40 -4.97
C ALA A 161 16.59 42.73 -5.74
N ALA A 162 16.90 43.88 -5.13
CA ALA A 162 16.68 45.19 -5.74
C ALA A 162 17.71 45.58 -6.81
N VAL A 163 18.86 44.90 -6.87
CA VAL A 163 19.93 45.18 -7.85
C VAL A 163 19.47 44.84 -9.27
N ARG A 164 19.77 45.72 -10.22
CA ARG A 164 19.32 45.62 -11.61
C ARG A 164 20.49 45.53 -12.58
N LEU A 165 20.33 44.67 -13.58
CA LEU A 165 21.13 44.63 -14.79
C LEU A 165 20.22 45.10 -15.93
N ASN A 166 20.48 46.28 -16.51
CA ASN A 166 19.69 46.89 -17.61
C ASN A 166 18.16 46.80 -17.38
N ASP A 167 17.69 47.39 -16.27
CA ASP A 167 16.28 47.44 -15.82
C ASP A 167 15.62 46.14 -15.32
N LYS A 168 16.28 44.97 -15.41
CA LYS A 168 15.77 43.72 -14.82
C LYS A 168 16.52 43.33 -13.55
N THR A 169 15.79 42.87 -12.54
CA THR A 169 16.37 42.33 -11.31
C THR A 169 16.77 40.86 -11.49
N LEU A 170 17.71 40.37 -10.67
CA LEU A 170 18.11 38.97 -10.72
C LEU A 170 16.94 37.97 -10.50
N PRO A 171 16.04 38.15 -9.51
CA PRO A 171 14.88 37.28 -9.38
C PRO A 171 13.96 37.30 -10.61
N SER A 172 13.76 38.49 -11.21
CA SER A 172 12.97 38.62 -12.43
C SER A 172 13.59 37.84 -13.59
N LEU A 173 14.92 37.91 -13.76
CA LEU A 173 15.63 37.12 -14.78
C LEU A 173 15.51 35.62 -14.52
N CYS A 174 15.67 35.18 -13.27
CA CYS A 174 15.58 33.78 -12.92
C CYS A 174 14.17 33.19 -13.08
N GLY A 175 13.12 34.03 -13.10
CA GLY A 175 11.74 33.65 -13.34
C GLY A 175 11.34 33.60 -14.82
N LEU A 176 12.17 34.08 -15.75
CA LEU A 176 11.89 34.00 -17.19
C LEU A 176 12.25 32.61 -17.74
N PRO A 177 11.58 32.17 -18.82
CA PRO A 177 12.00 31.01 -19.60
C PRO A 177 13.43 31.13 -20.11
N LEU A 178 14.18 30.02 -20.19
CA LEU A 178 15.60 30.03 -20.57
C LEU A 178 15.86 30.67 -21.94
N ASN A 179 14.97 30.49 -22.91
CA ASN A 179 15.07 31.14 -24.22
C ASN A 179 14.96 32.67 -24.11
N GLU A 180 14.01 33.17 -23.32
CA GLU A 180 13.86 34.62 -23.10
C GLU A 180 15.06 35.20 -22.34
N VAL A 181 15.64 34.45 -21.39
CA VAL A 181 16.88 34.85 -20.71
C VAL A 181 18.05 34.91 -21.69
N LEU A 182 18.17 33.92 -22.57
CA LEU A 182 19.23 33.89 -23.58
C LEU A 182 19.12 35.09 -24.54
N ASP A 183 17.92 35.37 -25.04
CA ASP A 183 17.65 36.50 -25.92
C ASP A 183 17.94 37.83 -25.21
N TYR A 184 17.55 37.93 -23.93
CA TYR A 184 17.86 39.08 -23.09
C TYR A 184 19.38 39.29 -22.96
N LEU A 185 20.14 38.26 -22.59
CA LEU A 185 21.59 38.37 -22.42
C LEU A 185 22.31 38.70 -23.72
N LYS A 186 21.87 38.16 -24.86
CA LYS A 186 22.41 38.50 -26.19
C LYS A 186 22.10 39.95 -26.60
N SER A 187 20.99 40.51 -26.12
CA SER A 187 20.60 41.89 -26.41
C SER A 187 21.34 42.95 -25.58
N LEU A 188 22.07 42.55 -24.54
CA LEU A 188 22.77 43.48 -23.65
C LEU A 188 23.90 44.20 -24.40
N GLN A 189 23.80 45.53 -24.45
CA GLN A 189 24.86 46.39 -24.96
C GLN A 189 25.71 46.88 -23.78
N LEU A 190 26.94 46.39 -23.69
CA LEU A 190 27.90 46.79 -22.67
C LEU A 190 28.80 47.91 -23.19
N ASP A 191 29.12 48.89 -22.33
CA ASP A 191 30.16 49.88 -22.65
C ASP A 191 31.57 49.24 -22.65
N LYS A 192 32.60 49.97 -23.11
CA LYS A 192 33.97 49.44 -23.19
C LYS A 192 34.56 49.01 -21.83
N GLY A 193 34.16 49.67 -20.74
CA GLY A 193 34.61 49.35 -19.39
C GLY A 193 33.93 48.09 -18.86
N GLN A 194 32.60 48.01 -19.01
CA GLN A 194 31.79 46.85 -18.66
C GLN A 194 32.18 45.62 -19.47
N GLN A 195 32.43 45.77 -20.77
CA GLN A 195 32.86 44.68 -21.65
C GLN A 195 34.17 44.05 -21.17
N LYS A 196 35.12 44.86 -20.67
CA LYS A 196 36.39 44.36 -20.14
C LYS A 196 36.23 43.56 -18.83
N ILE A 197 35.21 43.88 -18.03
CA ILE A 197 34.97 43.25 -16.72
C ILE A 197 34.08 42.01 -16.86
N ALA A 198 32.99 42.12 -17.63
CA ALA A 198 31.92 41.14 -17.67
C ALA A 198 31.80 40.38 -19.01
N GLY A 199 32.55 40.76 -20.04
CA GLY A 199 32.42 40.18 -21.38
C GLY A 199 32.60 38.66 -21.41
N ASP A 200 33.67 38.16 -20.79
CA ASP A 200 33.95 36.72 -20.73
C ASP A 200 32.89 35.96 -19.91
N LEU A 201 32.42 36.55 -18.81
CA LEU A 201 31.34 35.99 -17.98
C LEU A 201 30.01 35.94 -18.72
N LEU A 202 29.69 36.98 -19.50
CA LEU A 202 28.48 37.05 -20.30
C LEU A 202 28.51 36.00 -21.43
N ASN A 203 29.64 35.85 -22.12
CA ASN A 203 29.82 34.84 -23.15
C ASN A 203 29.67 33.43 -22.56
N GLU A 204 30.27 33.16 -21.40
CA GLU A 204 30.12 31.87 -20.71
C GLU A 204 28.67 31.58 -20.31
N ALA A 205 27.95 32.59 -19.80
CA ALA A 205 26.53 32.45 -19.46
C ALA A 205 25.66 32.17 -20.69
N ILE A 206 25.89 32.89 -21.80
CA ILE A 206 25.20 32.70 -23.08
C ILE A 206 25.46 31.29 -23.61
N HIS A 207 26.69 30.81 -23.57
CA HIS A 207 27.04 29.46 -24.02
C HIS A 207 26.34 28.38 -23.19
N ARG A 208 26.38 28.47 -21.85
CA ARG A 208 25.71 27.50 -20.96
C ARG A 208 24.20 27.45 -21.15
N LEU A 209 23.56 28.61 -21.30
CA LEU A 209 22.12 28.69 -21.57
C LEU A 209 21.79 28.12 -22.96
N SER A 210 22.63 28.37 -23.96
CA SER A 210 22.46 27.79 -25.29
C SER A 210 22.49 26.26 -25.24
N PHE A 211 23.39 25.65 -24.47
CA PHE A 211 23.41 24.19 -24.30
C PHE A 211 22.15 23.64 -23.64
N LEU A 212 21.59 24.32 -22.63
CA LEU A 212 20.32 23.93 -22.03
C LEU A 212 19.15 23.99 -23.04
N ILE A 213 19.18 24.97 -23.94
CA ILE A 213 18.19 25.11 -25.01
C ILE A 213 18.37 24.04 -26.09
N ASP A 214 19.62 23.74 -26.48
CA ASP A 214 19.96 22.72 -27.47
C ASP A 214 19.45 21.33 -27.04
N VAL A 215 19.46 21.01 -25.74
CA VAL A 215 18.88 19.77 -25.19
C VAL A 215 17.36 19.87 -24.94
N GLY A 216 16.68 20.89 -25.46
CA GLY A 216 15.22 21.00 -25.41
C GLY A 216 14.62 21.58 -24.12
N LEU A 217 15.43 22.14 -23.20
CA LEU A 217 14.95 22.66 -21.90
C LEU A 217 14.58 24.15 -21.92
N HIS A 218 14.37 24.72 -23.10
CA HIS A 218 14.10 26.14 -23.33
C HIS A 218 12.95 26.72 -22.51
N TYR A 219 11.95 25.92 -22.16
CA TYR A 219 10.75 26.32 -21.40
C TYR A 219 10.96 26.38 -19.88
N LEU A 220 12.07 25.86 -19.36
CA LEU A 220 12.37 25.90 -17.94
C LEU A 220 12.74 27.31 -17.49
N THR A 221 12.69 27.53 -16.19
CA THR A 221 13.15 28.76 -15.53
C THR A 221 14.33 28.42 -14.62
N LEU A 222 15.24 29.39 -14.41
CA LEU A 222 16.42 29.17 -13.55
C LEU A 222 16.05 29.00 -12.06
N ASN A 223 14.87 29.50 -11.65
CA ASN A 223 14.36 29.35 -10.28
C ASN A 223 13.65 28.01 -10.00
N ARG A 224 13.43 27.16 -11.02
CA ARG A 224 12.72 25.88 -10.86
C ARG A 224 13.51 24.96 -9.94
N GLY A 225 12.82 24.37 -8.96
CA GLY A 225 13.44 23.47 -7.99
C GLY A 225 13.81 22.13 -8.62
N MET A 226 15.00 21.60 -8.29
CA MET A 226 15.44 20.28 -8.75
C MET A 226 14.45 19.14 -8.42
N PRO A 227 13.77 19.09 -7.25
CA PRO A 227 12.83 18.02 -6.94
C PRO A 227 11.57 18.00 -7.80
N THR A 228 11.26 19.08 -8.51
CA THR A 228 10.07 19.18 -9.39
C THR A 228 10.40 18.92 -10.86
N LEU A 229 11.65 18.56 -11.16
CA LEU A 229 12.06 18.13 -12.49
C LEU A 229 11.76 16.65 -12.67
N SER A 230 11.32 16.29 -13.88
CA SER A 230 11.25 14.90 -14.32
C SER A 230 12.65 14.27 -14.43
N GLY A 231 12.72 12.93 -14.47
CA GLY A 231 13.97 12.20 -14.67
C GLY A 231 14.70 12.64 -15.94
N GLY A 232 13.98 12.73 -17.07
CA GLY A 232 14.51 13.19 -18.35
C GLY A 232 14.98 14.66 -18.33
N GLU A 233 14.24 15.57 -17.67
CA GLU A 233 14.69 16.96 -17.49
C GLU A 233 16.02 17.03 -16.71
N SER A 234 16.13 16.31 -15.58
CA SER A 234 17.34 16.26 -14.76
C SER A 234 18.54 15.68 -15.52
N GLN A 235 18.32 14.60 -16.28
CA GLN A 235 19.33 13.99 -17.12
C GLN A 235 19.85 14.95 -18.20
N ARG A 236 18.94 15.66 -18.89
CA ARG A 236 19.30 16.63 -19.93
C ARG A 236 20.03 17.86 -19.36
N ILE A 237 19.69 18.33 -18.16
CA ILE A 237 20.47 19.37 -17.46
C ILE A 237 21.90 18.87 -17.22
N ARG A 238 22.05 17.61 -16.78
CA ARG A 238 23.38 17.02 -16.57
C ARG A 238 24.17 16.93 -17.86
N LEU A 239 23.54 16.50 -18.95
CA LEU A 239 24.14 16.43 -20.29
C LEU A 239 24.61 17.82 -20.77
N ALA A 240 23.75 18.84 -20.70
CA ALA A 240 24.11 20.21 -21.04
C ALA A 240 25.29 20.71 -20.19
N GLY A 241 25.32 20.37 -18.91
CA GLY A 241 26.44 20.68 -18.02
C GLY A 241 27.75 19.98 -18.40
N GLN A 242 27.72 18.81 -19.03
CA GLN A 242 28.91 18.13 -19.54
C GLN A 242 29.38 18.74 -20.87
N ILE A 243 28.45 19.02 -21.79
CA ILE A 243 28.77 19.68 -23.06
C ILE A 243 29.43 21.04 -22.80
N GLY A 244 28.91 21.79 -21.82
CA GLY A 244 29.47 23.09 -21.43
C GLY A 244 30.87 23.06 -20.81
N ARG A 245 31.38 21.89 -20.39
CA ARG A 245 32.75 21.75 -19.89
C ARG A 245 33.78 21.50 -20.98
N ALA A 246 33.33 21.26 -22.22
CA ALA A 246 34.19 21.00 -23.39
C ALA A 246 35.32 19.98 -23.11
N LEU A 247 35.01 18.92 -22.37
CA LEU A 247 35.97 17.85 -22.11
C LEU A 247 36.21 17.07 -23.40
N THR A 248 37.43 16.57 -23.59
CA THR A 248 37.84 15.74 -24.73
C THR A 248 38.47 14.44 -24.24
N GLY A 249 38.37 13.36 -25.01
CA GLY A 249 38.86 12.04 -24.62
C GLY A 249 38.04 11.35 -23.52
N VAL A 250 36.79 11.77 -23.30
CA VAL A 250 35.90 11.20 -22.29
C VAL A 250 34.98 10.15 -22.92
N LEU A 251 34.75 9.05 -22.21
CA LEU A 251 33.70 8.08 -22.53
C LEU A 251 32.41 8.47 -21.80
N TYR A 252 31.42 8.96 -22.55
CA TYR A 252 30.08 9.22 -22.04
C TYR A 252 29.22 7.98 -22.22
N VAL A 253 28.64 7.48 -21.13
CA VAL A 253 27.65 6.41 -21.15
C VAL A 253 26.31 7.00 -20.75
N LEU A 254 25.35 6.99 -21.66
CA LEU A 254 24.04 7.58 -21.51
C LEU A 254 22.97 6.49 -21.58
N ASP A 255 22.02 6.55 -20.64
CA ASP A 255 20.92 5.61 -20.50
C ASP A 255 19.63 6.31 -20.91
N GLU A 256 19.12 6.03 -22.11
CA GLU A 256 17.87 6.55 -22.70
C GLU A 256 17.68 8.08 -22.56
N PRO A 257 18.53 8.92 -23.17
CA PRO A 257 18.39 10.38 -23.06
C PRO A 257 17.11 10.94 -23.70
N THR A 258 16.37 10.15 -24.50
CA THR A 258 15.07 10.52 -25.07
C THR A 258 13.89 10.41 -24.10
N ILE A 259 14.09 9.91 -22.87
CA ILE A 259 13.00 9.78 -21.88
C ILE A 259 12.26 11.10 -21.66
N GLY A 260 10.93 11.03 -21.73
CA GLY A 260 10.04 12.17 -21.58
C GLY A 260 10.29 13.29 -22.58
N LEU A 261 10.91 12.99 -23.72
CA LEU A 261 11.11 13.91 -24.84
C LEU A 261 10.08 13.62 -25.93
N HIS A 262 9.50 14.67 -26.49
CA HIS A 262 8.59 14.53 -27.62
C HIS A 262 9.39 14.30 -28.91
N PRO A 263 8.93 13.45 -29.86
CA PRO A 263 9.68 13.10 -31.07
C PRO A 263 10.19 14.31 -31.87
N ARG A 264 9.40 15.39 -31.96
CA ARG A 264 9.80 16.70 -32.52
C ARG A 264 11.20 17.17 -32.04
N ASP A 265 11.51 16.98 -30.76
CA ASP A 265 12.75 17.49 -30.15
C ASP A 265 13.89 16.45 -30.19
N ASN A 266 13.65 15.20 -30.63
CA ASN A 266 14.68 14.17 -30.73
C ASN A 266 15.84 14.61 -31.63
N GLY A 267 15.54 15.22 -32.78
CA GLY A 267 16.56 15.73 -33.69
C GLY A 267 17.52 16.76 -33.05
N ARG A 268 17.03 17.58 -32.10
CA ARG A 268 17.89 18.54 -31.37
C ARG A 268 18.84 17.82 -30.42
N LEU A 269 18.34 16.81 -29.71
CA LEU A 269 19.14 15.97 -28.84
C LEU A 269 20.22 15.22 -29.63
N VAL A 270 19.86 14.60 -30.76
CA VAL A 270 20.80 13.91 -31.65
C VAL A 270 21.93 14.86 -32.08
N GLN A 271 21.59 16.07 -32.54
CA GLN A 271 22.62 17.08 -32.90
C GLN A 271 23.53 17.45 -31.72
N ALA A 272 22.98 17.55 -30.50
CA ALA A 272 23.78 17.82 -29.31
C ALA A 272 24.74 16.66 -28.97
N LEU A 273 24.30 15.42 -29.18
CA LEU A 273 25.12 14.21 -28.99
C LEU A 273 26.22 14.10 -30.05
N GLU A 274 25.90 14.40 -31.31
CA GLU A 274 26.89 14.48 -32.41
C GLU A 274 27.95 15.54 -32.11
N LYS A 275 27.55 16.74 -31.67
CA LYS A 275 28.51 17.78 -31.23
C LYS A 275 29.41 17.26 -30.10
N LEU A 276 28.85 16.55 -29.12
CA LEU A 276 29.62 15.99 -28.01
C LEU A 276 30.65 14.95 -28.47
N ARG A 277 30.26 14.08 -29.41
CA ARG A 277 31.16 13.11 -30.08
C ARG A 277 32.27 13.83 -30.86
N ASP A 278 31.90 14.81 -31.67
CA ASP A 278 32.81 15.51 -32.59
C ASP A 278 33.84 16.39 -31.87
N LEU A 279 33.62 16.73 -30.59
CA LEU A 279 34.64 17.30 -29.71
C LEU A 279 35.81 16.35 -29.42
N GLY A 280 35.76 15.09 -29.88
CA GLY A 280 36.77 14.07 -29.63
C GLY A 280 36.44 13.18 -28.44
N ASN A 281 35.14 12.94 -28.19
CA ASN A 281 34.65 12.03 -27.16
C ASN A 281 34.00 10.79 -27.77
N THR A 282 33.91 9.73 -26.97
CA THR A 282 33.13 8.55 -27.32
C THR A 282 31.81 8.59 -26.57
N VAL A 283 30.69 8.46 -27.29
CA VAL A 283 29.35 8.43 -26.69
C VAL A 283 28.76 7.03 -26.91
N VAL A 284 28.50 6.32 -25.81
CA VAL A 284 27.79 5.04 -25.79
C VAL A 284 26.39 5.30 -25.25
N LEU A 285 25.39 4.93 -26.04
CA LEU A 285 23.98 5.14 -25.71
C LEU A 285 23.27 3.81 -25.59
N VAL A 286 22.46 3.65 -24.54
CA VAL A 286 21.40 2.65 -24.47
C VAL A 286 20.13 3.34 -24.91
N GLU A 287 19.51 2.89 -25.99
CA GLU A 287 18.33 3.54 -26.58
C GLU A 287 17.39 2.53 -27.24
N HIS A 288 16.14 2.96 -27.35
CA HIS A 288 15.06 2.24 -28.01
C HIS A 288 14.33 3.12 -29.03
N ASP A 289 14.56 4.44 -29.04
CA ASP A 289 13.94 5.34 -30.00
C ASP A 289 14.46 5.11 -31.43
N ARG A 290 13.53 5.03 -32.38
CA ARG A 290 13.85 4.74 -33.79
C ARG A 290 14.74 5.81 -34.41
N GLU A 291 14.47 7.09 -34.18
CA GLU A 291 15.25 8.17 -34.81
C GLU A 291 16.69 8.18 -34.30
N VAL A 292 16.89 7.94 -33.00
CA VAL A 292 18.23 7.87 -32.41
C VAL A 292 19.00 6.64 -32.90
N LEU A 293 18.34 5.47 -32.96
CA LEU A 293 18.97 4.27 -33.50
C LEU A 293 19.37 4.43 -34.96
N GLU A 294 18.57 5.12 -35.77
CA GLU A 294 18.87 5.37 -37.19
C GLU A 294 19.99 6.40 -37.39
N ALA A 295 20.18 7.33 -36.46
CA ALA A 295 21.26 8.32 -36.49
C ALA A 295 22.60 7.80 -35.96
N ALA A 296 22.63 6.64 -35.29
CA ALA A 296 23.83 6.10 -34.68
C ALA A 296 24.89 5.71 -35.72
N ASP A 297 26.17 6.00 -35.42
CA ASP A 297 27.30 5.58 -36.27
C ASP A 297 27.44 4.05 -36.34
N ARG A 298 27.14 3.39 -35.22
CA ARG A 298 27.20 1.93 -35.07
C ARG A 298 26.19 1.47 -34.02
N LEU A 299 25.54 0.35 -34.28
CA LEU A 299 24.59 -0.31 -33.40
C LEU A 299 25.14 -1.66 -32.93
N TYR A 300 24.81 -1.97 -31.67
CA TYR A 300 25.05 -3.26 -31.04
C TYR A 300 23.72 -3.73 -30.47
N ASP A 301 23.13 -4.75 -31.10
CA ASP A 301 21.88 -5.35 -30.64
C ASP A 301 22.19 -6.44 -29.63
N PHE A 302 21.52 -6.39 -28.48
CA PHE A 302 21.66 -7.38 -27.41
C PHE A 302 20.43 -8.28 -27.38
N GLY A 303 20.64 -9.59 -27.32
CA GLY A 303 19.54 -10.56 -27.31
C GLY A 303 20.03 -12.00 -27.13
N PRO A 304 19.27 -13.00 -27.61
CA PRO A 304 17.97 -12.90 -28.30
C PRO A 304 16.76 -12.65 -27.39
N GLY A 305 16.92 -12.74 -26.06
CA GLY A 305 15.87 -12.42 -25.09
C GLY A 305 16.39 -11.63 -23.89
N SER A 306 15.57 -11.46 -22.86
CA SER A 306 15.91 -10.65 -21.68
C SER A 306 16.50 -11.49 -20.53
N GLY A 307 17.22 -10.83 -19.61
CA GLY A 307 17.88 -11.46 -18.46
C GLY A 307 18.85 -12.56 -18.88
N ARG A 308 18.72 -13.77 -18.31
CA ARG A 308 19.62 -14.91 -18.61
C ARG A 308 19.53 -15.44 -20.05
N PHE A 309 18.48 -15.07 -20.78
CA PHE A 309 18.29 -15.44 -22.19
C PHE A 309 18.91 -14.40 -23.14
N GLY A 310 19.49 -13.34 -22.58
CA GLY A 310 20.20 -12.28 -23.28
C GLY A 310 21.68 -12.25 -22.94
N GLY A 311 22.26 -11.04 -23.01
CA GLY A 311 23.67 -10.81 -22.69
C GLY A 311 24.65 -11.19 -23.81
N THR A 312 24.13 -11.50 -25.00
CA THR A 312 24.94 -11.74 -26.20
C THR A 312 24.64 -10.68 -27.26
N ILE A 313 25.66 -10.27 -28.01
CA ILE A 313 25.50 -9.37 -29.15
C ILE A 313 24.96 -10.20 -30.31
N THR A 314 23.70 -10.00 -30.66
CA THR A 314 22.99 -10.73 -31.72
C THR A 314 23.28 -10.17 -33.10
N ALA A 315 23.49 -8.85 -33.18
CA ALA A 315 23.96 -8.18 -34.38
C ALA A 315 24.82 -6.96 -34.03
N GLU A 316 25.77 -6.67 -34.89
CA GLU A 316 26.57 -5.44 -34.82
C GLU A 316 26.79 -4.89 -36.23
N GLY A 317 26.84 -3.57 -36.36
CA GLY A 317 27.04 -2.91 -37.65
C GLY A 317 26.41 -1.53 -37.69
N THR A 318 26.34 -0.94 -38.87
CA THR A 318 25.61 0.31 -39.09
C THR A 318 24.10 0.07 -39.09
N PRO A 319 23.26 1.09 -38.80
CA PRO A 319 21.81 0.96 -38.88
C PRO A 319 21.31 0.44 -40.25
N GLN A 320 21.96 0.83 -41.34
CA GLN A 320 21.62 0.36 -42.69
C GLN A 320 21.97 -1.12 -42.92
N GLU A 321 23.06 -1.62 -42.33
CA GLU A 321 23.43 -3.04 -42.41
C GLU A 321 22.43 -3.91 -41.66
N LEU A 322 22.03 -3.50 -40.45
CA LEU A 322 21.03 -4.20 -39.64
C LEU A 322 19.65 -4.20 -40.32
N LYS A 323 19.26 -3.10 -40.99
CA LYS A 323 18.03 -3.04 -41.80
C LYS A 323 18.05 -3.99 -43.00
N ARG A 324 19.20 -4.14 -43.67
CA ARG A 324 19.34 -5.00 -44.86
C ARG A 324 19.40 -6.48 -44.53
N ASN A 325 20.05 -6.83 -43.42
CA ASN A 325 20.16 -8.21 -42.96
C ASN A 325 19.67 -8.36 -41.51
N PRO A 326 18.34 -8.32 -41.27
CA PRO A 326 17.79 -8.33 -39.92
C PRO A 326 17.84 -9.71 -39.24
N ARG A 327 18.29 -10.77 -39.95
CA ARG A 327 18.24 -12.14 -39.43
C ARG A 327 19.05 -12.27 -38.15
N GLY A 328 18.38 -12.65 -37.06
CA GLY A 328 18.98 -12.83 -35.74
C GLY A 328 18.93 -11.60 -34.84
N SER A 329 18.53 -10.43 -35.36
CA SER A 329 18.35 -9.19 -34.61
C SER A 329 16.88 -8.81 -34.52
N LEU A 330 16.32 -8.84 -33.31
CA LEU A 330 14.94 -8.41 -33.10
C LEU A 330 14.79 -6.92 -33.43
N THR A 331 15.76 -6.09 -33.03
CA THR A 331 15.80 -4.67 -33.36
C THR A 331 15.86 -4.45 -34.89
N GLY A 332 16.68 -5.22 -35.61
CA GLY A 332 16.77 -5.17 -37.07
C GLY A 332 15.45 -5.52 -37.77
N GLU A 333 14.69 -6.49 -37.25
CA GLU A 333 13.35 -6.85 -37.77
C GLU A 333 12.36 -5.67 -37.67
N TYR A 334 12.40 -4.91 -36.58
CA TYR A 334 11.58 -3.69 -36.41
C TYR A 334 12.08 -2.52 -37.29
N LEU A 335 13.39 -2.27 -37.34
CA LEU A 335 13.96 -1.20 -38.15
C LEU A 335 13.74 -1.41 -39.66
N SER A 336 13.73 -2.67 -40.11
CA SER A 336 13.46 -3.04 -41.50
C SER A 336 11.96 -3.06 -41.85
N GLY A 337 11.07 -3.03 -40.86
CA GLY A 337 9.62 -3.15 -41.03
C GLY A 337 9.13 -4.59 -41.23
N GLN A 338 9.98 -5.61 -41.05
CA GLN A 338 9.52 -7.01 -41.06
C GLN A 338 8.61 -7.33 -39.88
N LYS A 339 8.83 -6.65 -38.75
CA LYS A 339 7.92 -6.59 -37.60
C LYS A 339 7.50 -5.15 -37.37
N SER A 340 6.26 -4.96 -36.95
CA SER A 340 5.72 -3.66 -36.53
C SER A 340 4.61 -3.88 -35.50
N ILE A 341 4.26 -2.81 -34.78
CA ILE A 341 3.05 -2.79 -33.95
C ILE A 341 1.89 -2.37 -34.88
N PRO A 342 0.88 -3.22 -35.12
CA PRO A 342 -0.18 -2.91 -36.06
C PRO A 342 -1.17 -1.88 -35.51
N ILE A 343 -1.87 -1.19 -36.40
CA ILE A 343 -2.97 -0.29 -36.04
C ILE A 343 -4.23 -1.15 -35.78
N PRO A 344 -5.05 -0.84 -34.75
CA PRO A 344 -6.31 -1.54 -34.53
C PRO A 344 -7.26 -1.40 -35.74
N LEU A 345 -7.81 -2.51 -36.22
CA LEU A 345 -8.77 -2.52 -37.33
C LEU A 345 -10.03 -1.69 -37.01
N HIS A 346 -10.54 -1.85 -35.80
CA HIS A 346 -11.69 -1.10 -35.27
C HIS A 346 -11.31 -0.44 -33.95
N ARG A 347 -11.56 0.87 -33.84
CA ARG A 347 -11.48 1.59 -32.56
C ARG A 347 -12.76 1.40 -31.76
N ARG A 348 -12.66 1.47 -30.44
CA ARG A 348 -13.81 1.32 -29.54
C ARG A 348 -14.78 2.51 -29.63
N MET A 349 -14.26 3.69 -29.96
CA MET A 349 -15.07 4.87 -30.27
C MET A 349 -15.60 4.77 -31.71
N ARG A 350 -16.93 4.67 -31.87
CA ARG A 350 -17.60 4.56 -33.17
C ARG A 350 -18.41 5.80 -33.50
N LEU A 351 -18.24 6.32 -34.71
CA LEU A 351 -19.03 7.44 -35.21
C LEU A 351 -20.51 7.05 -35.30
N LEU A 352 -21.41 8.01 -35.05
CA LEU A 352 -22.85 7.83 -35.25
C LEU A 352 -23.21 7.67 -36.73
N ASP A 353 -22.47 8.35 -37.61
CA ASP A 353 -22.57 8.26 -39.05
C ASP A 353 -21.20 7.90 -39.63
N GLU A 354 -20.97 6.61 -39.92
CA GLU A 354 -19.70 6.12 -40.49
C GLU A 354 -19.39 6.73 -41.87
N SER A 355 -20.39 7.30 -42.56
CA SER A 355 -20.18 7.98 -43.85
C SER A 355 -19.62 9.41 -43.72
N SER A 356 -19.68 9.99 -42.53
CA SER A 356 -19.25 11.37 -42.25
C SER A 356 -17.72 11.55 -42.15
N GLY A 357 -16.97 10.44 -42.01
CA GLY A 357 -15.50 10.48 -41.88
C GLY A 357 -15.01 11.08 -40.55
N PRO A 358 -13.68 11.29 -40.40
CA PRO A 358 -13.09 11.87 -39.20
C PRO A 358 -13.59 13.28 -38.90
N ILE A 359 -13.75 13.60 -37.62
CA ILE A 359 -14.30 14.87 -37.13
C ILE A 359 -13.23 15.95 -37.08
N ASP A 360 -13.61 17.13 -37.54
CA ASP A 360 -12.77 18.31 -37.71
C ASP A 360 -12.95 19.40 -36.65
N ASP A 361 -14.05 19.39 -35.89
CA ASP A 361 -14.34 20.37 -34.84
C ASP A 361 -14.29 19.75 -33.42
N PRO A 362 -13.29 20.13 -32.59
CA PRO A 362 -13.16 19.71 -31.19
C PRO A 362 -14.42 19.92 -30.32
N ALA A 363 -15.27 20.89 -30.66
CA ALA A 363 -16.49 21.17 -29.90
C ALA A 363 -17.59 20.12 -30.13
N ASN A 364 -17.68 19.58 -31.34
CA ASN A 364 -18.76 18.67 -31.76
C ASN A 364 -18.40 17.19 -31.60
N VAL A 365 -17.16 16.88 -31.23
CA VAL A 365 -16.65 15.50 -31.22
C VAL A 365 -17.54 14.60 -30.36
N LYS A 366 -17.98 15.05 -29.18
CA LYS A 366 -18.84 14.24 -28.28
C LYS A 366 -20.19 13.87 -28.92
N GLU A 367 -20.78 14.75 -29.70
CA GLU A 367 -22.13 14.57 -30.27
C GLU A 367 -22.15 13.69 -31.51
N ALA A 368 -21.00 13.45 -32.12
CA ALA A 368 -20.85 12.69 -33.34
C ALA A 368 -20.39 11.23 -33.11
N TYR A 369 -20.08 10.84 -31.87
CA TYR A 369 -19.76 9.47 -31.47
C TYR A 369 -20.93 8.79 -30.73
N HIS A 370 -21.05 7.47 -30.90
CA HIS A 370 -21.88 6.64 -30.02
C HIS A 370 -21.45 6.79 -28.55
N PRO A 371 -22.35 6.51 -27.57
CA PRO A 371 -21.98 6.51 -26.17
C PRO A 371 -20.74 5.64 -25.92
N ALA A 372 -19.79 6.17 -25.14
CA ALA A 372 -18.54 5.46 -24.86
C ALA A 372 -18.84 4.07 -24.25
N PRO A 373 -18.03 3.03 -24.54
CA PRO A 373 -18.29 1.65 -24.10
C PRO A 373 -18.49 1.51 -22.59
N GLY A 374 -17.83 2.35 -21.79
CA GLY A 374 -17.95 2.38 -20.33
C GLY A 374 -19.19 3.12 -19.80
N GLY A 375 -20.10 3.55 -20.66
CA GLY A 375 -21.40 4.15 -20.29
C GLY A 375 -21.45 5.68 -20.25
N GLY A 376 -20.33 6.37 -20.48
CA GLY A 376 -20.29 7.84 -20.45
C GLY A 376 -18.89 8.46 -20.53
N TRP A 377 -18.80 9.71 -20.10
CA TRP A 377 -17.58 10.53 -20.15
C TRP A 377 -17.17 10.97 -18.75
N LEU A 378 -15.87 11.02 -18.51
CA LEU A 378 -15.27 11.72 -17.38
C LEU A 378 -14.86 13.12 -17.84
N GLU A 379 -15.42 14.17 -17.25
CA GLU A 379 -15.17 15.54 -17.70
C GLU A 379 -14.70 16.41 -16.54
N MET A 380 -13.65 17.21 -16.79
CA MET A 380 -13.06 18.13 -15.83
C MET A 380 -12.88 19.49 -16.50
N THR A 381 -13.51 20.52 -15.94
CA THR A 381 -13.50 21.88 -16.53
C THR A 381 -12.68 22.85 -15.69
N GLY A 382 -12.17 23.87 -16.37
CA GLY A 382 -11.48 25.00 -15.73
C GLY A 382 -10.15 24.64 -15.06
N CYS A 383 -9.38 23.73 -15.65
CA CYS A 383 -8.13 23.27 -15.04
C CYS A 383 -7.03 24.33 -15.19
N ARG A 384 -6.43 24.75 -14.08
CA ARG A 384 -5.51 25.90 -14.01
C ARG A 384 -4.20 25.62 -13.25
N GLN A 385 -3.86 24.35 -13.06
CA GLN A 385 -2.62 23.96 -12.38
C GLN A 385 -1.39 24.34 -13.23
N ASN A 386 -0.39 24.99 -12.62
CA ASN A 386 0.85 25.43 -13.28
C ASN A 386 0.59 26.29 -14.53
N ASN A 387 0.95 25.80 -15.71
CA ASN A 387 0.80 26.52 -16.98
C ASN A 387 -0.54 26.24 -17.69
N LEU A 388 -1.43 25.42 -17.13
CA LEU A 388 -2.73 25.11 -17.75
C LEU A 388 -3.62 26.37 -17.86
N ARG A 389 -4.26 26.52 -19.02
CA ARG A 389 -5.00 27.72 -19.42
C ARG A 389 -6.51 27.47 -19.43
N ASP A 390 -7.06 27.15 -18.26
CA ASP A 390 -8.50 26.95 -18.07
C ASP A 390 -9.08 25.82 -18.94
N VAL A 391 -8.36 24.70 -19.01
CA VAL A 391 -8.65 23.64 -19.98
C VAL A 391 -9.84 22.77 -19.58
N GLU A 392 -10.59 22.32 -20.60
CA GLU A 392 -11.68 21.34 -20.48
C GLU A 392 -11.22 19.95 -20.94
N LEU A 393 -10.98 19.05 -20.00
CA LEU A 393 -10.61 17.67 -20.28
C LEU A 393 -11.87 16.79 -20.37
N ARG A 394 -11.98 15.99 -21.44
CA ARG A 394 -13.04 14.99 -21.63
C ARG A 394 -12.41 13.65 -21.99
N ILE A 395 -12.73 12.60 -21.23
CA ILE A 395 -12.20 11.25 -21.40
C ILE A 395 -13.38 10.27 -21.58
N PRO A 396 -13.45 9.52 -22.69
CA PRO A 396 -14.48 8.50 -22.87
C PRO A 396 -14.18 7.27 -21.99
N LEU A 397 -15.15 6.83 -21.19
CA LEU A 397 -14.97 5.67 -20.32
C LEU A 397 -15.03 4.36 -21.13
N GLY A 398 -14.28 3.35 -20.67
CA GLY A 398 -14.18 2.05 -21.34
C GLY A 398 -13.30 2.08 -22.60
N THR A 399 -12.30 2.98 -22.64
CA THR A 399 -11.40 3.16 -23.78
C THR A 399 -9.93 3.24 -23.33
N LEU A 400 -9.02 3.05 -24.28
CA LEU A 400 -7.61 3.43 -24.15
C LEU A 400 -7.44 4.89 -24.62
N THR A 401 -7.32 5.81 -23.67
CA THR A 401 -7.10 7.24 -23.94
C THR A 401 -5.62 7.61 -23.78
N CYS A 402 -5.04 8.26 -24.77
CA CYS A 402 -3.67 8.75 -24.73
C CYS A 402 -3.63 10.27 -24.53
N ILE A 403 -2.82 10.74 -23.58
CA ILE A 403 -2.56 12.14 -23.31
C ILE A 403 -1.16 12.45 -23.84
N THR A 404 -1.09 13.30 -24.85
CA THR A 404 0.15 13.55 -25.60
C THR A 404 0.45 15.05 -25.71
N GLY A 405 1.53 15.40 -26.42
CA GLY A 405 2.02 16.77 -26.59
C GLY A 405 3.39 17.00 -25.96
N LEU A 406 3.99 18.17 -26.20
CA LEU A 406 5.40 18.47 -25.89
C LEU A 406 5.76 18.33 -24.40
N SER A 407 7.04 18.09 -24.11
CA SER A 407 7.56 18.08 -22.73
C SER A 407 7.37 19.47 -22.11
N GLY A 408 6.71 19.55 -20.95
CA GLY A 408 6.34 20.82 -20.34
C GLY A 408 5.04 21.46 -20.85
N SER A 409 4.24 20.78 -21.69
CA SER A 409 2.93 21.29 -22.14
C SER A 409 1.84 21.29 -21.05
N GLY A 410 2.05 20.56 -19.95
CA GLY A 410 1.11 20.47 -18.82
C GLY A 410 0.47 19.08 -18.59
N LYS A 411 0.91 18.03 -19.29
CA LYS A 411 0.34 16.66 -19.21
C LYS A 411 0.25 16.13 -17.77
N SER A 412 1.37 16.07 -17.05
CA SER A 412 1.42 15.57 -15.67
C SER A 412 0.63 16.46 -14.70
N SER A 413 0.62 17.79 -14.93
CA SER A 413 -0.18 18.72 -14.15
C SER A 413 -1.69 18.48 -14.32
N LEU A 414 -2.13 18.15 -15.54
CA LEU A 414 -3.53 17.86 -15.82
C LEU A 414 -3.95 16.49 -15.26
N ILE A 415 -3.17 15.44 -15.53
CA ILE A 415 -3.58 14.07 -15.24
C ILE A 415 -3.20 13.64 -13.81
N GLN A 416 -1.96 13.84 -13.39
CA GLN A 416 -1.50 13.37 -12.07
C GLN A 416 -1.81 14.36 -10.95
N GLU A 417 -1.49 15.64 -11.13
CA GLU A 417 -1.66 16.65 -10.07
C GLU A 417 -3.12 17.11 -9.91
N THR A 418 -3.92 17.03 -10.99
CA THR A 418 -5.32 17.49 -10.97
C THR A 418 -6.29 16.32 -11.01
N LEU A 419 -6.40 15.59 -12.14
CA LEU A 419 -7.41 14.54 -12.32
C LEU A 419 -7.28 13.39 -11.31
N ALA A 420 -6.09 12.79 -11.19
CA ALA A 420 -5.86 11.64 -10.32
C ALA A 420 -6.17 11.96 -8.86
N ARG A 421 -5.72 13.14 -8.39
CA ARG A 421 -5.98 13.62 -7.03
C ARG A 421 -7.46 13.94 -6.81
N ALA A 422 -8.12 14.57 -7.79
CA ALA A 422 -9.53 14.92 -7.69
C ALA A 422 -10.42 13.67 -7.62
N VAL A 423 -10.21 12.70 -8.52
CA VAL A 423 -10.93 11.42 -8.52
C VAL A 423 -10.61 10.61 -7.26
N SER A 424 -9.34 10.54 -6.83
CA SER A 424 -8.95 9.85 -5.59
C SER A 424 -9.62 10.45 -4.37
N ARG A 425 -9.68 11.79 -4.28
CA ARG A 425 -10.32 12.51 -3.18
C ARG A 425 -11.84 12.32 -3.20
N TYR A 426 -12.46 12.29 -4.37
CA TYR A 426 -13.89 11.99 -4.51
C TYR A 426 -14.22 10.57 -4.00
N LEU A 427 -13.45 9.56 -4.41
CA LEU A 427 -13.69 8.15 -4.07
C LEU A 427 -13.29 7.79 -2.63
N ARG A 428 -12.12 8.25 -2.16
CA ARG A 428 -11.53 7.84 -0.86
C ARG A 428 -11.68 8.89 0.25
N ARG A 429 -12.10 10.12 -0.07
CA ARG A 429 -12.19 11.28 0.86
C ARG A 429 -10.87 11.63 1.57
N GLN A 430 -9.75 11.14 1.07
CA GLN A 430 -8.40 11.31 1.62
C GLN A 430 -7.40 11.38 0.46
N GLY A 431 -6.27 12.05 0.68
CA GLY A 431 -5.21 12.24 -0.31
C GLY A 431 -4.84 13.71 -0.55
N PRO A 432 -3.74 13.95 -1.30
CA PRO A 432 -3.23 15.28 -1.57
C PRO A 432 -4.26 16.14 -2.30
N ALA A 433 -4.20 17.46 -2.09
CA ALA A 433 -5.10 18.39 -2.76
C ALA A 433 -4.87 18.35 -4.29
N PRO A 434 -5.95 18.26 -5.09
CA PRO A 434 -5.83 18.44 -6.53
C PRO A 434 -5.43 19.88 -6.87
N GLY A 435 -4.84 20.05 -8.06
CA GLY A 435 -4.70 21.36 -8.69
C GLY A 435 -6.06 22.07 -8.85
N PRO A 436 -6.08 23.39 -9.11
CA PRO A 436 -7.32 24.14 -9.26
C PRO A 436 -8.09 23.71 -10.52
N TYR A 437 -9.38 23.41 -10.33
CA TYR A 437 -10.38 23.10 -11.37
C TYR A 437 -11.76 23.62 -10.92
N ASP A 438 -12.72 23.74 -11.85
CA ASP A 438 -14.08 24.24 -11.57
C ASP A 438 -15.06 23.11 -11.26
N THR A 439 -15.24 22.18 -12.22
CA THR A 439 -16.17 21.05 -12.05
C THR A 439 -15.54 19.73 -12.49
N LEU A 440 -16.05 18.64 -11.90
CA LEU A 440 -15.70 17.27 -12.25
C LEU A 440 -16.99 16.44 -12.31
N SER A 441 -17.32 15.91 -13.49
CA SER A 441 -18.53 15.11 -13.77
C SER A 441 -18.17 13.70 -14.25
N GLY A 442 -19.09 12.74 -14.12
CA GLY A 442 -18.90 11.34 -14.56
C GLY A 442 -18.10 10.44 -13.61
N VAL A 443 -17.64 10.96 -12.46
CA VAL A 443 -16.87 10.21 -11.46
C VAL A 443 -17.69 9.12 -10.78
N ASP A 444 -19.00 9.30 -10.68
CA ASP A 444 -19.97 8.32 -10.19
C ASP A 444 -19.96 7.02 -11.01
N GLN A 445 -19.46 7.08 -12.25
CA GLN A 445 -19.28 5.92 -13.12
C GLN A 445 -18.02 5.10 -12.77
N ILE A 446 -17.13 5.63 -11.94
CA ILE A 446 -15.84 5.02 -11.57
C ILE A 446 -15.91 4.47 -10.15
N SER A 447 -15.55 3.20 -9.97
CA SER A 447 -15.51 2.54 -8.65
C SER A 447 -14.16 2.73 -7.96
N ARG A 448 -13.09 2.82 -8.75
CA ARG A 448 -11.71 2.82 -8.28
C ARG A 448 -10.80 3.57 -9.24
N VAL A 449 -9.83 4.30 -8.71
CA VAL A 449 -8.73 4.88 -9.46
C VAL A 449 -7.40 4.26 -9.02
N ILE A 450 -6.54 3.99 -9.99
CA ILE A 450 -5.20 3.43 -9.83
C ILE A 450 -4.27 4.31 -10.64
N ALA A 451 -3.41 5.07 -9.96
CA ALA A 451 -2.32 5.80 -10.59
C ALA A 451 -1.04 4.99 -10.45
N VAL A 452 -0.37 4.73 -11.58
CA VAL A 452 0.88 3.99 -11.64
C VAL A 452 1.97 4.90 -12.18
N ASP A 453 2.78 5.42 -11.25
CA ASP A 453 3.92 6.28 -11.52
C ASP A 453 5.23 5.48 -11.67
N GLN A 454 6.27 6.17 -12.14
CA GLN A 454 7.63 5.63 -12.28
C GLN A 454 8.43 5.62 -10.97
N GLN A 455 7.82 5.95 -9.83
CA GLN A 455 8.53 5.92 -8.55
C GLN A 455 8.99 4.49 -8.22
N PRO A 456 10.16 4.30 -7.58
CA PRO A 456 10.62 2.97 -7.20
C PRO A 456 9.58 2.22 -6.35
N LEU A 457 9.50 0.88 -6.48
CA LEU A 457 8.56 0.06 -5.68
C LEU A 457 8.79 0.20 -4.17
N GLY A 458 10.04 0.46 -3.77
CA GLY A 458 10.45 0.66 -2.40
C GLY A 458 11.91 1.08 -2.33
N ALA A 459 12.27 1.78 -1.25
CA ALA A 459 13.62 2.27 -1.02
C ALA A 459 14.57 1.24 -0.38
N THR A 460 14.10 0.01 -0.14
CA THR A 460 14.87 -1.02 0.58
C THR A 460 14.84 -2.37 -0.15
N PRO A 461 15.89 -3.21 0.02
CA PRO A 461 15.94 -4.57 -0.55
C PRO A 461 14.89 -5.55 -0.02
N ALA A 462 14.13 -5.16 1.01
CA ALA A 462 13.02 -5.93 1.54
C ALA A 462 11.82 -5.96 0.57
N SER A 463 11.69 -4.95 -0.30
CA SER A 463 10.70 -4.92 -1.36
C SER A 463 11.25 -5.63 -2.60
N ASN A 464 10.44 -6.50 -3.20
CA ASN A 464 10.77 -7.25 -4.42
C ASN A 464 9.49 -7.62 -5.17
N PRO A 465 9.56 -8.12 -6.43
CA PRO A 465 8.37 -8.51 -7.19
C PRO A 465 7.46 -9.50 -6.44
N ALA A 466 8.03 -10.45 -5.69
CA ALA A 466 7.26 -11.45 -4.96
C ALA A 466 6.44 -10.86 -3.79
N THR A 467 7.03 -9.93 -3.03
CA THR A 467 6.35 -9.26 -1.91
C THR A 467 5.36 -8.21 -2.39
N TYR A 468 5.69 -7.48 -3.45
CA TYR A 468 4.83 -6.42 -3.99
C TYR A 468 3.55 -6.97 -4.63
N THR A 469 3.66 -8.02 -5.44
CA THR A 469 2.49 -8.69 -6.04
C THR A 469 1.68 -9.52 -5.04
N GLY A 470 2.23 -9.76 -3.84
CA GLY A 470 1.62 -10.60 -2.81
C GLY A 470 1.73 -12.11 -3.09
N VAL A 471 2.39 -12.54 -4.18
CA VAL A 471 2.57 -13.96 -4.50
C VAL A 471 3.46 -14.69 -3.49
N PHE A 472 4.30 -13.96 -2.74
CA PHE A 472 5.15 -14.56 -1.72
C PHE A 472 4.36 -15.15 -0.54
N ASP A 473 3.18 -14.62 -0.22
CA ASP A 473 2.34 -15.11 0.87
C ASP A 473 1.84 -16.55 0.65
N PRO A 474 1.21 -16.90 -0.49
CA PRO A 474 0.83 -18.28 -0.77
C PRO A 474 2.05 -19.20 -0.92
N ILE A 475 3.20 -18.71 -1.40
CA ILE A 475 4.45 -19.49 -1.44
C ILE A 475 4.90 -19.85 -0.01
N ARG A 476 4.93 -18.88 0.91
CA ARG A 476 5.29 -19.14 2.32
C ARG A 476 4.28 -20.06 3.01
N GLU A 477 3.00 -19.94 2.67
CA GLU A 477 1.97 -20.85 3.17
C GLU A 477 2.28 -22.29 2.71
N LEU A 478 2.54 -22.50 1.42
CA LEU A 478 2.92 -23.79 0.86
C LEU A 478 4.13 -24.40 1.58
N PHE A 479 5.22 -23.65 1.73
CA PHE A 479 6.44 -24.13 2.40
C PHE A 479 6.17 -24.57 3.84
N SER A 480 5.27 -23.89 4.57
CA SER A 480 4.88 -24.28 5.93
C SER A 480 4.06 -25.57 6.02
N LYS A 481 3.51 -26.05 4.89
CA LYS A 481 2.70 -27.26 4.83
C LYS A 481 3.50 -28.50 4.43
N LEU A 482 4.75 -28.34 4.01
CA LEU A 482 5.62 -29.45 3.60
C LEU A 482 5.93 -30.40 4.78
N PRO A 483 6.16 -31.69 4.52
CA PRO A 483 6.47 -32.67 5.57
C PRO A 483 7.62 -32.22 6.49
N ASP A 484 8.75 -31.80 5.93
CA ASP A 484 9.91 -31.34 6.71
C ASP A 484 9.57 -30.16 7.62
N SER A 485 8.76 -29.21 7.12
CA SER A 485 8.26 -28.08 7.90
C SER A 485 7.34 -28.52 9.03
N LYS A 486 6.50 -29.54 8.81
CA LYS A 486 5.61 -30.09 9.84
C LYS A 486 6.39 -30.73 10.97
N ILE A 487 7.41 -31.51 10.63
CA ILE A 487 8.30 -32.19 11.60
C ILE A 487 9.01 -31.15 12.46
N ARG A 488 9.50 -30.06 11.84
CA ARG A 488 10.23 -28.98 12.52
C ARG A 488 9.32 -27.91 13.15
N GLY A 489 8.00 -28.01 13.00
CA GLY A 489 7.04 -27.04 13.53
C GLY A 489 7.04 -25.67 12.84
N PHE A 490 7.65 -25.55 11.65
CA PHE A 490 7.76 -24.28 10.93
C PHE A 490 6.41 -23.74 10.47
N LYS A 491 6.22 -22.43 10.65
CA LYS A 491 5.02 -21.67 10.25
C LYS A 491 5.37 -20.73 9.09
N PRO A 492 4.38 -20.13 8.39
CA PRO A 492 4.65 -19.18 7.31
C PRO A 492 5.54 -17.99 7.73
N GLY A 493 5.58 -17.66 9.02
CA GLY A 493 6.48 -16.64 9.57
C GLY A 493 7.96 -17.01 9.51
N ARG A 494 8.33 -18.30 9.60
CA ARG A 494 9.73 -18.76 9.48
C ARG A 494 10.27 -18.50 8.08
N PHE A 495 9.45 -18.69 7.06
CA PHE A 495 9.79 -18.44 5.66
C PHE A 495 9.67 -16.96 5.25
N SER A 496 9.50 -16.04 6.20
CA SER A 496 9.48 -14.60 5.93
C SER A 496 10.84 -13.99 6.23
N PHE A 497 11.54 -13.47 5.22
CA PHE A 497 12.80 -12.75 5.45
C PHE A 497 12.60 -11.45 6.25
N ASN A 498 11.38 -10.88 6.26
CA ASN A 498 11.04 -9.68 7.05
C ASN A 498 10.75 -9.95 8.54
N ARG A 499 10.80 -11.20 9.02
CA ARG A 499 10.51 -11.54 10.42
C ARG A 499 11.65 -12.33 11.03
N ALA A 500 11.99 -11.99 12.27
CA ALA A 500 12.93 -12.77 13.07
C ALA A 500 12.47 -14.23 13.21
N GLY A 501 13.44 -15.15 13.18
CA GLY A 501 13.20 -16.59 13.33
C GLY A 501 13.88 -17.41 12.23
N GLY A 502 13.56 -17.19 10.96
CA GLY A 502 14.16 -17.95 9.84
C GLY A 502 15.08 -17.16 8.94
N ARG A 503 15.03 -15.83 9.02
CA ARG A 503 15.91 -14.93 8.27
C ARG A 503 17.36 -15.03 8.75
N CYS A 504 18.29 -14.54 7.93
CA CYS A 504 19.65 -14.26 8.37
C CYS A 504 19.64 -13.05 9.30
N GLU A 505 20.13 -13.18 10.53
CA GLU A 505 20.13 -12.05 11.49
C GLU A 505 21.25 -11.03 11.21
N ASP A 506 22.32 -11.42 10.53
CA ASP A 506 23.44 -10.52 10.20
C ASP A 506 23.08 -9.44 9.18
N CYS A 507 22.22 -9.76 8.21
CA CYS A 507 21.65 -8.77 7.27
C CYS A 507 20.17 -8.46 7.55
N GLU A 508 19.64 -8.93 8.68
CA GLU A 508 18.22 -8.82 9.04
C GLU A 508 17.23 -9.29 7.95
N GLY A 509 17.66 -10.24 7.11
CA GLY A 509 16.89 -10.79 5.99
C GLY A 509 16.93 -9.98 4.69
N LEU A 510 17.72 -8.91 4.62
CA LEU A 510 17.90 -8.13 3.39
C LEU A 510 18.75 -8.86 2.34
N GLY A 511 19.62 -9.77 2.78
CA GLY A 511 20.60 -10.47 1.92
C GLY A 511 21.79 -9.59 1.51
N GLN A 512 21.70 -8.29 1.77
CA GLN A 512 22.72 -7.29 1.48
C GLN A 512 22.92 -6.38 2.68
N LYS A 513 24.11 -5.78 2.79
CA LYS A 513 24.47 -4.75 3.76
C LYS A 513 24.72 -3.44 3.03
N LYS A 514 24.19 -2.35 3.57
CA LYS A 514 24.41 -1.01 3.03
C LYS A 514 25.75 -0.48 3.54
N ILE A 515 26.64 -0.10 2.62
CA ILE A 515 27.90 0.58 2.93
C ILE A 515 27.71 2.05 2.58
N GLU A 516 27.88 2.90 3.58
CA GLU A 516 27.83 4.36 3.42
C GLU A 516 29.11 4.86 2.75
N MET A 517 28.97 5.67 1.70
CA MET A 517 30.08 6.25 0.95
C MET A 517 30.04 7.77 1.07
N HIS A 518 31.17 8.42 1.40
CA HIS A 518 31.17 9.86 1.67
C HIS A 518 30.94 10.75 0.44
N PHE A 519 31.40 10.33 -0.74
CA PHE A 519 31.34 11.12 -1.98
C PHE A 519 30.66 10.40 -3.15
N LEU A 520 30.54 9.08 -3.05
CA LEU A 520 29.84 8.24 -4.02
C LEU A 520 28.48 7.86 -3.46
N PRO A 521 27.51 7.46 -4.30
CA PRO A 521 26.27 6.89 -3.83
C PRO A 521 26.52 5.65 -2.96
N ASP A 522 25.74 5.49 -1.90
CA ASP A 522 25.81 4.31 -1.03
C ASP A 522 25.64 3.03 -1.85
N VAL A 523 26.41 2.00 -1.48
CA VAL A 523 26.44 0.73 -2.22
C VAL A 523 25.89 -0.39 -1.34
N TRP A 524 25.05 -1.24 -1.92
CA TRP A 524 24.59 -2.47 -1.29
C TRP A 524 25.55 -3.59 -1.66
N VAL A 525 26.20 -4.17 -0.65
CA VAL A 525 27.11 -5.30 -0.81
C VAL A 525 26.44 -6.57 -0.30
N GLU A 526 26.71 -7.69 -0.95
CA GLU A 526 26.19 -8.99 -0.53
C GLU A 526 26.58 -9.32 0.92
N CYS A 527 25.68 -9.97 1.66
CA CYS A 527 25.94 -10.37 3.04
C CYS A 527 26.87 -11.59 3.11
N ASP A 528 28.03 -11.44 3.75
CA ASP A 528 29.03 -12.50 3.90
C ASP A 528 28.52 -13.74 4.66
N THR A 529 27.53 -13.59 5.54
CA THR A 529 27.01 -14.70 6.36
C THR A 529 26.04 -15.60 5.60
N CYS A 530 25.21 -15.04 4.72
CA CYS A 530 24.19 -15.81 4.01
C CYS A 530 24.38 -15.86 2.50
N HIS A 531 25.39 -15.18 1.96
CA HIS A 531 25.68 -15.09 0.53
C HIS A 531 24.42 -14.75 -0.29
N GLY A 532 23.76 -13.66 0.10
CA GLY A 532 22.54 -13.20 -0.56
C GLY A 532 21.27 -14.02 -0.29
N LYS A 533 21.35 -15.21 0.33
CA LYS A 533 20.21 -16.14 0.50
C LYS A 533 19.12 -15.65 1.45
N ARG A 534 19.34 -14.60 2.24
CA ARG A 534 18.38 -13.98 3.19
C ARG A 534 17.91 -14.84 4.37
N TYR A 535 18.19 -16.14 4.37
CA TYR A 535 17.72 -17.10 5.38
C TYR A 535 18.88 -17.84 6.06
N ASN A 536 18.61 -18.40 7.24
CA ASN A 536 19.52 -19.31 7.90
C ASN A 536 19.47 -20.73 7.28
N LEU A 537 20.54 -21.50 7.47
CA LEU A 537 20.70 -22.84 6.90
C LEU A 537 19.55 -23.80 7.26
N GLU A 538 19.03 -23.69 8.49
CA GLU A 538 17.91 -24.52 8.96
C GLU A 538 16.62 -24.30 8.16
N THR A 539 16.37 -23.06 7.73
CA THR A 539 15.19 -22.71 6.93
C THR A 539 15.38 -23.14 5.47
N LEU A 540 16.61 -23.07 4.95
CA LEU A 540 16.97 -23.49 3.59
C LEU A 540 16.92 -25.01 3.38
N ALA A 541 17.01 -25.78 4.47
CA ALA A 541 16.91 -27.24 4.40
C ALA A 541 15.53 -27.74 3.93
N VAL A 542 14.47 -26.95 4.07
CA VAL A 542 13.13 -27.30 3.60
C VAL A 542 13.04 -27.03 2.10
N LYS A 543 12.68 -28.05 1.31
CA LYS A 543 12.64 -27.98 -0.15
C LYS A 543 11.27 -28.35 -0.73
N TYR A 544 10.80 -27.59 -1.71
CA TYR A 544 9.66 -27.92 -2.57
C TYR A 544 10.17 -28.28 -3.96
N LYS A 545 9.85 -29.48 -4.48
CA LYS A 545 10.34 -29.98 -5.77
C LYS A 545 11.87 -29.82 -5.94
N GLY A 546 12.64 -30.01 -4.86
CA GLY A 546 14.11 -29.86 -4.86
C GLY A 546 14.63 -28.45 -4.60
N HIS A 547 13.77 -27.43 -4.51
CA HIS A 547 14.15 -26.03 -4.36
C HIS A 547 13.82 -25.48 -2.97
N SER A 548 14.79 -24.82 -2.32
CA SER A 548 14.58 -24.10 -1.07
C SER A 548 13.81 -22.80 -1.30
N ILE A 549 13.38 -22.14 -0.22
CA ILE A 549 12.68 -20.84 -0.32
C ILE A 549 13.57 -19.74 -0.95
N ALA A 550 14.89 -19.79 -0.73
CA ALA A 550 15.82 -18.86 -1.35
C ALA A 550 16.01 -19.17 -2.83
N ASP A 551 16.10 -20.45 -3.21
CA ASP A 551 16.20 -20.83 -4.62
C ASP A 551 14.96 -20.37 -5.40
N VAL A 552 13.76 -20.46 -4.80
CA VAL A 552 12.52 -19.93 -5.39
C VAL A 552 12.58 -18.41 -5.58
N LEU A 553 13.20 -17.66 -4.66
CA LEU A 553 13.39 -16.21 -4.82
C LEU A 553 14.45 -15.88 -5.89
N GLU A 554 15.44 -16.73 -6.11
CA GLU A 554 16.45 -16.55 -7.16
C GLU A 554 15.99 -17.00 -8.56
N MET A 555 14.93 -17.82 -8.65
CA MET A 555 14.34 -18.19 -9.92
C MET A 555 13.79 -16.98 -10.67
N SER A 556 13.90 -17.03 -12.00
CA SER A 556 13.15 -16.10 -12.85
C SER A 556 11.65 -16.37 -12.72
N ILE A 557 10.83 -15.35 -12.95
CA ILE A 557 9.37 -15.46 -12.90
C ILE A 557 8.86 -16.56 -13.85
N GLY A 558 9.45 -16.68 -15.06
CA GLY A 558 9.12 -17.76 -15.99
C GLY A 558 9.39 -19.17 -15.43
N GLN A 559 10.54 -19.37 -14.77
CA GLN A 559 10.84 -20.65 -14.10
C GLN A 559 9.90 -20.92 -12.93
N ALA A 560 9.62 -19.91 -12.12
CA ALA A 560 8.69 -20.05 -11.01
C ALA A 560 7.29 -20.42 -11.51
N LEU A 561 6.88 -19.88 -12.66
CA LEU A 561 5.61 -20.21 -13.30
C LEU A 561 5.53 -21.70 -13.67
N GLU A 562 6.60 -22.28 -14.23
CA GLU A 562 6.68 -23.72 -14.52
C GLU A 562 6.63 -24.57 -13.24
N VAL A 563 7.39 -24.19 -12.21
CA VAL A 563 7.45 -24.92 -10.94
C VAL A 563 6.09 -24.92 -10.22
N PHE A 564 5.34 -23.81 -10.29
CA PHE A 564 4.08 -23.61 -9.59
C PHE A 564 2.82 -23.66 -10.49
N ASP A 565 2.91 -24.18 -11.73
CA ASP A 565 1.76 -24.25 -12.67
C ASP A 565 0.56 -25.01 -12.09
N ASN A 566 0.80 -25.96 -11.17
CA ASN A 566 -0.23 -26.74 -10.50
C ASN A 566 -0.93 -26.01 -9.33
N ILE A 567 -0.58 -24.74 -9.03
CA ILE A 567 -1.17 -23.98 -7.92
C ILE A 567 -1.73 -22.66 -8.45
N PRO A 568 -3.05 -22.57 -8.73
CA PRO A 568 -3.67 -21.39 -9.35
C PRO A 568 -3.45 -20.07 -8.63
N LYS A 569 -3.43 -20.09 -7.28
CA LYS A 569 -3.20 -18.90 -6.45
C LYS A 569 -1.79 -18.31 -6.63
N ILE A 570 -0.83 -19.11 -7.07
CA ILE A 570 0.55 -18.69 -7.36
C ILE A 570 0.70 -18.46 -8.86
N ARG A 571 0.18 -19.37 -9.69
CA ARG A 571 0.24 -19.29 -11.16
C ARG A 571 -0.32 -17.99 -11.72
N ALA A 572 -1.49 -17.53 -11.26
CA ALA A 572 -2.13 -16.35 -11.85
C ALA A 572 -1.28 -15.07 -11.73
N PRO A 573 -0.79 -14.66 -10.53
CA PRO A 573 0.12 -13.52 -10.43
C PRO A 573 1.40 -13.66 -11.26
N LEU A 574 2.00 -14.86 -11.32
CA LEU A 574 3.21 -15.12 -12.10
C LEU A 574 2.97 -15.03 -13.62
N ALA A 575 1.85 -15.56 -14.09
CA ALA A 575 1.46 -15.48 -15.49
C ALA A 575 1.21 -14.03 -15.94
N THR A 576 0.60 -13.21 -15.08
CA THR A 576 0.42 -11.77 -15.34
C THR A 576 1.77 -11.04 -15.44
N LEU A 577 2.71 -11.32 -14.54
CA LEU A 577 4.06 -10.75 -14.61
C LEU A 577 4.77 -11.16 -15.92
N ALA A 578 4.68 -12.45 -16.29
CA ALA A 578 5.27 -12.94 -17.53
C ALA A 578 4.64 -12.31 -18.77
N ALA A 579 3.32 -12.13 -18.80
CA ALA A 579 2.59 -11.53 -19.93
C ALA A 579 2.96 -10.07 -20.19
N ILE A 580 3.36 -9.33 -19.15
CA ILE A 580 3.83 -7.94 -19.26
C ILE A 580 5.33 -7.88 -19.65
N GLY A 581 5.96 -9.04 -19.90
CA GLY A 581 7.36 -9.14 -20.33
C GLY A 581 8.37 -9.21 -19.18
N LEU A 582 7.93 -9.46 -17.94
CA LEU A 582 8.83 -9.54 -16.77
C LEU A 582 9.28 -10.97 -16.44
N GLU A 583 9.14 -11.92 -17.35
CA GLU A 583 9.49 -13.34 -17.11
C GLU A 583 10.96 -13.60 -16.77
N TYR A 584 11.84 -12.67 -17.18
CA TYR A 584 13.28 -12.72 -16.96
C TYR A 584 13.70 -12.28 -15.55
N LEU A 585 12.90 -11.45 -14.88
CA LEU A 585 13.22 -10.94 -13.54
C LEU A 585 13.16 -12.07 -12.52
N THR A 586 14.04 -12.00 -11.52
CA THR A 586 13.99 -12.93 -10.40
C THR A 586 12.94 -12.50 -9.38
N LEU A 587 12.25 -13.47 -8.76
CA LEU A 587 11.17 -13.17 -7.81
C LEU A 587 11.62 -12.34 -6.60
N GLY A 588 12.86 -12.56 -6.17
CA GLY A 588 13.50 -11.92 -5.03
C GLY A 588 14.34 -10.70 -5.39
N GLN A 589 14.41 -10.28 -6.66
CA GLN A 589 15.20 -9.13 -7.09
C GLN A 589 14.86 -7.88 -6.26
N SER A 590 15.88 -7.19 -5.76
CA SER A 590 15.67 -6.01 -4.93
C SER A 590 14.92 -4.93 -5.73
N ALA A 591 13.89 -4.34 -5.12
CA ALA A 591 13.17 -3.19 -5.67
C ALA A 591 14.09 -2.01 -5.98
N THR A 592 15.22 -1.87 -5.28
CA THR A 592 16.20 -0.79 -5.51
C THR A 592 17.04 -1.01 -6.76
N THR A 593 17.03 -2.22 -7.32
CA THR A 593 17.78 -2.60 -8.52
C THR A 593 16.89 -2.71 -9.76
N LEU A 594 15.58 -2.49 -9.61
CA LEU A 594 14.65 -2.48 -10.74
C LEU A 594 14.72 -1.13 -11.44
N SER A 595 14.63 -1.14 -12.78
CA SER A 595 14.44 0.09 -13.54
C SER A 595 13.07 0.73 -13.25
N GLY A 596 12.91 2.01 -13.59
CA GLY A 596 11.62 2.70 -13.44
C GLY A 596 10.48 1.98 -14.19
N GLY A 597 10.74 1.56 -15.43
CA GLY A 597 9.78 0.79 -16.24
C GLY A 597 9.50 -0.62 -15.71
N GLU A 598 10.50 -1.32 -15.15
CA GLU A 598 10.29 -2.60 -14.46
C GLU A 598 9.42 -2.45 -13.22
N ALA A 599 9.72 -1.45 -12.37
CA ALA A 599 8.94 -1.14 -11.19
C ALA A 599 7.48 -0.84 -11.56
N GLN A 600 7.26 -0.01 -12.58
CA GLN A 600 5.93 0.34 -13.07
C GLN A 600 5.15 -0.89 -13.55
N ARG A 601 5.79 -1.77 -14.32
CA ARG A 601 5.18 -3.03 -14.80
C ARG A 601 4.83 -3.99 -13.67
N VAL A 602 5.65 -4.09 -12.61
CA VAL A 602 5.32 -4.85 -11.40
C VAL A 602 4.10 -4.27 -10.69
N LYS A 603 3.97 -2.93 -10.61
CA LYS A 603 2.78 -2.28 -10.05
C LYS A 603 1.53 -2.60 -10.86
N LEU A 604 1.63 -2.51 -12.18
CA LEU A 604 0.54 -2.85 -13.09
C LEU A 604 0.13 -4.32 -12.93
N ALA A 605 1.08 -5.24 -12.88
CA ALA A 605 0.83 -6.67 -12.65
C ALA A 605 0.12 -6.95 -11.32
N ALA A 606 0.53 -6.27 -10.25
CA ALA A 606 -0.08 -6.41 -8.93
C ALA A 606 -1.55 -5.95 -8.90
N GLU A 607 -1.91 -4.96 -9.71
CA GLU A 607 -3.29 -4.49 -9.85
C GLU A 607 -4.11 -5.38 -10.77
N LEU A 608 -3.52 -5.89 -11.85
CA LEU A 608 -4.13 -6.87 -12.76
C LEU A 608 -4.47 -8.20 -12.09
N ALA A 609 -3.69 -8.60 -11.08
CA ALA A 609 -3.96 -9.81 -10.30
C ALA A 609 -5.19 -9.67 -9.37
N LYS A 610 -5.72 -8.47 -9.17
CA LYS A 610 -6.88 -8.23 -8.31
C LYS A 610 -8.19 -8.46 -9.08
N PRO A 611 -9.28 -8.83 -8.40
CA PRO A 611 -10.58 -9.00 -9.03
C PRO A 611 -11.02 -7.71 -9.74
N ASN A 612 -11.39 -7.83 -11.01
CA ASN A 612 -11.83 -6.70 -11.81
C ASN A 612 -13.27 -6.29 -11.45
N THR A 613 -13.53 -4.99 -11.43
CA THR A 613 -14.87 -4.40 -11.24
C THR A 613 -15.49 -3.88 -12.53
N GLY A 614 -14.72 -3.83 -13.63
CA GLY A 614 -15.11 -3.27 -14.93
C GLY A 614 -15.39 -1.77 -14.92
N ARG A 615 -15.06 -1.06 -13.82
CA ARG A 615 -15.30 0.37 -13.62
C ARG A 615 -14.08 1.05 -12.97
N THR A 616 -12.88 0.56 -13.28
CA THR A 616 -11.63 1.07 -12.74
C THR A 616 -10.97 2.03 -13.73
N LEU A 617 -10.49 3.17 -13.23
CA LEU A 617 -9.68 4.13 -13.99
C LEU A 617 -8.19 3.87 -13.70
N TYR A 618 -7.45 3.45 -14.72
CA TYR A 618 -5.99 3.30 -14.69
C TYR A 618 -5.35 4.56 -15.27
N LEU A 619 -4.45 5.19 -14.53
CA LEU A 619 -3.67 6.34 -14.96
C LEU A 619 -2.19 5.93 -15.01
N LEU A 620 -1.59 5.92 -16.19
CA LEU A 620 -0.24 5.40 -16.45
C LEU A 620 0.64 6.53 -16.99
N ASP A 621 1.81 6.72 -16.39
CA ASP A 621 2.76 7.77 -16.78
C ASP A 621 3.94 7.18 -17.57
N GLU A 622 3.98 7.45 -18.86
CA GLU A 622 5.01 6.98 -19.81
C GLU A 622 5.41 5.51 -19.60
N PRO A 623 4.44 4.56 -19.67
CA PRO A 623 4.70 3.15 -19.39
C PRO A 623 5.59 2.45 -20.42
N THR A 624 5.96 3.10 -21.51
CA THR A 624 6.94 2.60 -22.48
C THR A 624 8.38 2.97 -22.18
N THR A 625 8.63 3.74 -21.12
CA THR A 625 10.01 4.05 -20.66
C THR A 625 10.78 2.75 -20.41
N GLY A 626 11.99 2.61 -20.97
CA GLY A 626 12.78 1.40 -20.79
C GLY A 626 12.36 0.19 -21.62
N LEU A 627 11.47 0.35 -22.62
CA LEU A 627 10.92 -0.77 -23.38
C LEU A 627 11.40 -0.80 -24.84
N HIS A 628 11.86 -1.97 -25.25
CA HIS A 628 12.05 -2.31 -26.65
C HIS A 628 10.69 -2.43 -27.38
N PHE A 629 10.66 -2.26 -28.71
CA PHE A 629 9.44 -2.32 -29.54
C PHE A 629 8.56 -3.55 -29.28
N ASP A 630 9.17 -4.73 -29.14
CA ASP A 630 8.46 -5.98 -28.85
C ASP A 630 7.79 -5.98 -27.46
N ASP A 631 8.40 -5.34 -26.47
CA ASP A 631 7.83 -5.23 -25.13
C ASP A 631 6.71 -4.19 -25.07
N ILE A 632 6.78 -3.13 -25.89
CA ILE A 632 5.65 -2.20 -26.09
C ILE A 632 4.44 -2.96 -26.64
N SER A 633 4.64 -3.85 -27.62
CA SER A 633 3.58 -4.72 -28.15
C SER A 633 2.94 -5.56 -27.04
N LYS A 634 3.73 -6.24 -26.21
CA LYS A 634 3.24 -7.05 -25.06
C LYS A 634 2.46 -6.19 -24.07
N LEU A 635 2.96 -5.00 -23.73
CA LEU A 635 2.28 -4.06 -22.84
C LEU A 635 0.91 -3.65 -23.41
N LEU A 636 0.85 -3.30 -24.70
CA LEU A 636 -0.39 -2.91 -25.38
C LEU A 636 -1.42 -4.05 -25.37
N LYS A 637 -1.02 -5.32 -25.53
CA LYS A 637 -1.93 -6.48 -25.41
C LYS A 637 -2.59 -6.54 -24.03
N VAL A 638 -1.81 -6.25 -22.98
CA VAL A 638 -2.31 -6.26 -21.59
C VAL A 638 -3.20 -5.04 -21.30
N LEU A 639 -2.84 -3.85 -21.78
CA LEU A 639 -3.65 -2.64 -21.62
C LEU A 639 -4.98 -2.76 -22.36
N ASN A 640 -4.99 -3.29 -23.58
CA ASN A 640 -6.22 -3.54 -24.32
C ASN A 640 -7.10 -4.59 -23.63
N SER A 641 -6.51 -5.66 -23.08
CA SER A 641 -7.25 -6.63 -22.25
C SER A 641 -7.93 -5.98 -21.04
N LEU A 642 -7.31 -5.00 -20.39
CA LEU A 642 -7.94 -4.25 -19.30
C LEU A 642 -9.18 -3.49 -19.75
N VAL A 643 -9.07 -2.83 -20.91
CA VAL A 643 -10.12 -2.01 -21.49
C VAL A 643 -11.30 -2.88 -21.95
N GLU A 644 -11.04 -4.04 -22.56
CA GLU A 644 -12.08 -5.00 -22.96
C GLU A 644 -12.91 -5.52 -21.79
N GLN A 645 -12.34 -5.54 -20.59
CA GLN A 645 -13.09 -5.91 -19.39
C GLN A 645 -13.91 -4.73 -18.81
N GLY A 646 -14.05 -3.63 -19.54
CA GLY A 646 -14.84 -2.43 -19.19
C GLY A 646 -14.07 -1.32 -18.47
N ASN A 647 -12.78 -1.52 -18.15
CA ASN A 647 -12.00 -0.49 -17.47
C ASN A 647 -11.60 0.64 -18.43
N THR A 648 -11.18 1.77 -17.86
CA THR A 648 -10.63 2.89 -18.64
C THR A 648 -9.15 3.00 -18.35
N ALA A 649 -8.33 3.03 -19.40
CA ALA A 649 -6.88 3.24 -19.29
C ALA A 649 -6.51 4.58 -19.92
N VAL A 650 -5.96 5.48 -19.11
CA VAL A 650 -5.45 6.77 -19.55
C VAL A 650 -3.93 6.74 -19.43
N VAL A 651 -3.24 6.98 -20.54
CA VAL A 651 -1.80 6.87 -20.62
C VAL A 651 -1.20 8.20 -21.05
N ILE A 652 -0.21 8.71 -20.32
CA ILE A 652 0.61 9.82 -20.78
C ILE A 652 1.73 9.24 -21.63
N GLU A 653 1.81 9.59 -22.91
CA GLU A 653 2.79 9.00 -23.81
C GLU A 653 3.27 9.95 -24.91
N HIS A 654 4.49 9.65 -25.34
CA HIS A 654 5.19 10.28 -26.45
C HIS A 654 5.49 9.28 -27.56
N ASN A 655 5.46 7.97 -27.26
CA ASN A 655 5.73 6.93 -28.23
C ASN A 655 4.57 6.80 -29.25
N LEU A 656 4.90 6.97 -30.53
CA LEU A 656 3.92 6.97 -31.62
C LEU A 656 3.22 5.60 -31.80
N ASP A 657 3.85 4.49 -31.43
CA ASP A 657 3.25 3.15 -31.50
C ASP A 657 2.12 2.97 -30.48
N VAL A 658 2.23 3.59 -29.30
CA VAL A 658 1.14 3.61 -28.32
C VAL A 658 0.04 4.57 -28.77
N ILE A 659 0.43 5.76 -29.23
CA ILE A 659 -0.52 6.81 -29.63
C ILE A 659 -1.39 6.35 -30.81
N LYS A 660 -0.81 5.70 -31.84
CA LYS A 660 -1.59 5.17 -32.99
C LYS A 660 -2.56 4.05 -32.60
N THR A 661 -2.26 3.33 -31.52
CA THR A 661 -3.07 2.20 -30.99
C THR A 661 -4.20 2.68 -30.08
N ALA A 662 -4.17 3.93 -29.60
CA ALA A 662 -5.17 4.47 -28.70
C ALA A 662 -6.55 4.63 -29.36
N ASP A 663 -7.63 4.50 -28.58
CA ASP A 663 -8.99 4.78 -29.05
C ASP A 663 -9.28 6.29 -29.08
N TRP A 664 -8.63 7.03 -28.20
CA TRP A 664 -8.83 8.47 -28.02
C TRP A 664 -7.51 9.16 -27.70
N ILE A 665 -7.31 10.37 -28.22
CA ILE A 665 -6.16 11.22 -27.95
C ILE A 665 -6.64 12.56 -27.39
N VAL A 666 -5.92 13.08 -26.40
CA VAL A 666 -5.96 14.48 -26.00
C VAL A 666 -4.55 15.05 -26.14
N ASP A 667 -4.36 15.97 -27.09
CA ASP A 667 -3.06 16.58 -27.37
C ASP A 667 -2.93 17.93 -26.67
N LEU A 668 -1.86 18.11 -25.87
CA LEU A 668 -1.58 19.35 -25.14
C LEU A 668 -0.45 20.16 -25.81
N GLY A 669 -0.63 21.46 -25.93
CA GLY A 669 0.35 22.35 -26.57
C GLY A 669 -0.13 23.79 -26.67
N PRO A 670 0.19 24.51 -27.76
CA PRO A 670 1.00 24.09 -28.92
C PRO A 670 2.51 24.05 -28.67
N GLU A 671 2.98 24.72 -27.61
CA GLU A 671 4.38 24.74 -27.19
C GLU A 671 4.53 24.30 -25.72
N ALA A 672 5.76 24.30 -25.19
CA ALA A 672 6.04 23.98 -23.80
C ALA A 672 6.00 25.22 -22.88
N GLY A 673 5.86 25.00 -21.57
CA GLY A 673 5.90 26.06 -20.56
C GLY A 673 4.82 27.12 -20.75
N ILE A 674 5.20 28.39 -20.76
CA ILE A 674 4.25 29.53 -20.85
C ILE A 674 3.45 29.53 -22.16
N GLY A 675 4.05 29.03 -23.24
CA GLY A 675 3.42 28.90 -24.56
C GLY A 675 2.52 27.66 -24.71
N GLY A 676 2.45 26.81 -23.68
CA GLY A 676 1.61 25.62 -23.63
C GLY A 676 0.38 25.78 -22.74
N GLY A 677 -0.14 24.64 -22.30
CA GLY A 677 -1.24 24.57 -21.35
C GLY A 677 -2.63 24.64 -21.99
N TRP A 678 -2.73 24.46 -23.31
CA TRP A 678 -3.99 24.32 -24.04
C TRP A 678 -4.19 22.88 -24.52
N ILE A 679 -5.43 22.46 -24.69
CA ILE A 679 -5.76 21.26 -25.48
C ILE A 679 -5.85 21.71 -26.94
N VAL A 680 -4.94 21.23 -27.78
CA VAL A 680 -4.82 21.68 -29.18
C VAL A 680 -5.65 20.81 -30.13
N ALA A 681 -5.81 19.53 -29.82
CA ALA A 681 -6.60 18.58 -30.58
C ALA A 681 -7.15 17.48 -29.66
N THR A 682 -8.30 16.93 -30.01
CA THR A 682 -8.94 15.81 -29.29
C THR A 682 -9.78 14.97 -30.25
N GLY A 683 -9.83 13.67 -30.03
CA GLY A 683 -10.57 12.74 -30.89
C GLY A 683 -9.85 11.40 -31.05
N THR A 684 -10.29 10.61 -32.03
CA THR A 684 -9.51 9.45 -32.47
C THR A 684 -8.18 9.90 -33.10
N PRO A 685 -7.17 9.01 -33.23
CA PRO A 685 -5.94 9.35 -33.95
C PRO A 685 -6.17 9.93 -35.36
N GLU A 686 -7.17 9.43 -36.09
CA GLU A 686 -7.56 9.96 -37.41
C GLU A 686 -8.17 11.37 -37.33
N ASP A 687 -8.97 11.67 -36.30
CA ASP A 687 -9.51 13.01 -36.06
C ASP A 687 -8.37 14.01 -35.78
N VAL A 688 -7.41 13.63 -34.93
CA VAL A 688 -6.28 14.50 -34.56
C VAL A 688 -5.40 14.81 -35.78
N VAL A 689 -5.14 13.84 -36.65
CA VAL A 689 -4.46 14.07 -37.94
C VAL A 689 -5.25 15.04 -38.82
N THR A 690 -6.56 14.85 -38.95
CA THR A 690 -7.44 15.71 -39.75
C THR A 690 -7.46 17.15 -39.23
N GLN A 691 -7.52 17.31 -37.91
CA GLN A 691 -7.46 18.61 -37.23
C GLN A 691 -6.11 19.30 -37.49
N ALA A 692 -4.99 18.56 -37.42
CA ALA A 692 -3.65 19.10 -37.65
C ALA A 692 -3.45 19.60 -39.10
N GLN A 693 -3.86 18.82 -40.10
CA GLN A 693 -3.71 19.18 -41.52
C GLN A 693 -4.42 20.48 -41.90
N ARG A 694 -5.55 20.81 -41.25
CA ARG A 694 -6.31 22.02 -41.53
C ARG A 694 -5.68 23.30 -41.00
N VAL A 695 -4.86 23.22 -39.96
CA VAL A 695 -4.13 24.39 -39.43
C VAL A 695 -3.04 24.83 -40.41
N HIS A 696 -2.50 23.90 -41.22
CA HIS A 696 -1.52 24.18 -42.28
C HIS A 696 -2.15 24.64 -43.61
N GLY A 697 -3.42 24.35 -43.85
CA GLY A 697 -4.17 24.83 -45.01
C GLY A 697 -4.50 26.32 -44.90
N GLY A 698 -3.67 27.19 -45.49
CA GLY A 698 -3.89 28.64 -45.53
C GLY A 698 -5.26 29.07 -46.13
N PRO A 699 -5.63 30.35 -45.98
CA PRO A 699 -7.01 30.82 -46.13
C PRO A 699 -7.54 30.69 -47.57
N THR A 700 -8.55 29.85 -47.78
CA THR A 700 -9.39 29.93 -48.98
C THR A 700 -10.18 31.23 -48.94
N ASN A 701 -9.85 32.16 -49.84
CA ASN A 701 -10.54 33.42 -50.18
C ASN A 701 -12.00 33.54 -49.66
N GLY A 702 -12.15 34.00 -48.42
CA GLY A 702 -13.43 34.36 -47.80
C GLY A 702 -13.38 35.82 -47.36
N LYS A 703 -14.24 36.65 -47.97
CA LYS A 703 -14.30 38.12 -47.80
C LYS A 703 -14.20 38.57 -46.34
N LYS A 704 -13.26 39.48 -46.06
CA LYS A 704 -13.11 40.23 -44.80
C LYS A 704 -14.44 40.88 -44.41
N ARG A 705 -15.07 40.41 -43.33
CA ARG A 705 -16.17 41.11 -42.66
C ARG A 705 -15.63 41.76 -41.38
N ARG A 706 -15.56 43.09 -41.37
CA ARG A 706 -15.20 43.91 -40.22
C ARG A 706 -16.39 43.97 -39.25
N THR A 707 -16.22 43.48 -38.02
CA THR A 707 -17.01 43.92 -36.86
C THR A 707 -16.14 43.98 -35.60
N LYS A 708 -16.55 44.86 -34.69
CA LYS A 708 -15.74 45.55 -33.67
C LYS A 708 -15.98 44.96 -32.28
N LYS A 709 -14.91 45.01 -31.46
CA LYS A 709 -14.85 45.07 -29.97
C LYS A 709 -14.98 43.77 -29.16
N THR A 710 -13.80 43.27 -28.77
CA THR A 710 -13.38 42.92 -27.39
C THR A 710 -14.38 42.13 -26.56
N VAL A 711 -14.23 40.79 -26.58
CA VAL A 711 -14.15 39.86 -25.43
C VAL A 711 -13.90 38.40 -25.90
N ASP A 712 -14.16 38.05 -27.16
CA ASP A 712 -14.00 36.66 -27.65
C ASP A 712 -12.75 36.44 -28.53
N PHE A 713 -11.54 36.56 -27.98
CA PHE A 713 -10.30 36.38 -28.78
C PHE A 713 -9.73 34.94 -28.73
N VAL A 714 -10.25 34.04 -27.89
CA VAL A 714 -9.65 32.71 -27.62
C VAL A 714 -10.41 31.56 -28.28
N ALA A 715 -11.73 31.69 -28.52
CA ALA A 715 -12.54 30.59 -29.05
C ALA A 715 -12.32 30.26 -30.55
N GLU A 716 -11.61 31.12 -31.31
CA GLU A 716 -11.39 30.94 -32.76
C GLU A 716 -9.93 30.57 -33.13
N GLN A 717 -8.99 30.51 -32.19
CA GLN A 717 -7.60 30.13 -32.51
C GLN A 717 -7.44 28.61 -32.55
N ARG A 718 -7.40 28.05 -33.77
CA ARG A 718 -6.96 26.66 -33.97
C ARG A 718 -5.45 26.58 -33.77
N PHE A 719 -5.03 25.80 -32.79
CA PHE A 719 -3.62 25.58 -32.47
C PHE A 719 -3.04 24.42 -33.28
N ARG A 720 -1.75 24.51 -33.59
CA ARG A 720 -1.02 23.44 -34.29
C ARG A 720 -0.86 22.22 -33.38
N SER A 721 -1.19 21.04 -33.90
CA SER A 721 -0.92 19.74 -33.25
C SER A 721 0.30 19.08 -33.88
N TRP A 722 1.41 19.07 -33.15
CA TRP A 722 2.64 18.39 -33.58
C TRP A 722 2.46 16.87 -33.65
N THR A 723 1.69 16.32 -32.72
CA THR A 723 1.40 14.89 -32.65
C THR A 723 0.62 14.44 -33.89
N GLY A 724 -0.41 15.19 -34.30
CA GLY A 724 -1.18 14.88 -35.51
C GLY A 724 -0.36 14.92 -36.79
N GLU A 725 0.60 15.85 -36.92
CA GLU A 725 1.49 15.90 -38.08
C GLU A 725 2.42 14.69 -38.18
N LEU A 726 2.93 14.20 -37.04
CA LEU A 726 3.82 13.04 -36.98
C LEU A 726 3.06 11.71 -37.14
N LEU A 727 1.81 11.65 -36.71
CA LEU A 727 0.94 10.47 -36.87
C LEU A 727 0.48 10.26 -38.31
N ALA A 728 0.33 11.32 -39.10
CA ALA A 728 -0.19 11.25 -40.46
C ALA A 728 0.52 10.20 -41.35
N PRO A 729 1.86 10.22 -41.52
CA PRO A 729 2.55 9.22 -42.34
C PRO A 729 2.47 7.80 -41.76
N ILE A 730 2.35 7.65 -40.44
CA ILE A 730 2.28 6.34 -39.77
C ILE A 730 0.93 5.68 -40.03
N LEU A 731 -0.17 6.43 -39.91
CA LEU A 731 -1.52 5.91 -40.17
C LEU A 731 -1.76 5.55 -41.63
N GLU A 732 -0.99 6.14 -42.56
CA GLU A 732 -1.03 5.81 -43.99
C GLU A 732 -0.20 4.57 -44.36
N GLN A 733 0.93 4.35 -43.67
CA GLN A 733 1.90 3.30 -44.03
C GLN A 733 1.67 1.98 -43.30
N ASP A 734 1.24 2.01 -42.04
CA ASP A 734 1.17 0.82 -41.20
C ASP A 734 -0.10 -0.02 -41.46
N GLU A 735 0.05 -1.34 -41.32
CA GLU A 735 -1.05 -2.28 -41.50
C GLU A 735 -2.06 -2.26 -40.35
N ARG A 736 -3.34 -2.43 -40.68
CA ARG A 736 -4.44 -2.58 -39.71
C ARG A 736 -4.71 -4.07 -39.42
N GLN A 737 -4.78 -4.45 -38.15
CA GLN A 737 -5.03 -5.84 -37.71
C GLN A 737 -6.03 -5.90 -36.53
N GLU A 738 -6.64 -7.06 -36.30
CA GLU A 738 -7.41 -7.30 -35.08
C GLU A 738 -6.51 -7.28 -33.84
N LEU A 739 -7.03 -6.77 -32.73
CA LEU A 739 -6.29 -6.70 -31.48
C LEU A 739 -6.05 -8.11 -30.91
N ASP A 740 -4.78 -8.46 -30.71
CA ASP A 740 -4.39 -9.62 -29.91
C ASP A 740 -4.52 -9.28 -28.41
N LEU A 741 -5.27 -10.10 -27.66
CA LEU A 741 -5.65 -9.82 -26.27
C LEU A 741 -5.10 -10.87 -25.32
N PHE A 742 -4.57 -10.43 -24.18
CA PHE A 742 -4.13 -11.33 -23.12
C PHE A 742 -5.32 -11.77 -22.24
N ASP A 743 -5.60 -13.08 -22.19
CA ASP A 743 -6.64 -13.63 -21.30
C ASP A 743 -6.11 -13.92 -19.88
N VAL A 744 -6.29 -12.94 -18.99
CA VAL A 744 -5.94 -13.06 -17.56
C VAL A 744 -6.79 -14.14 -16.87
N ALA A 745 -8.06 -14.30 -17.26
CA ALA A 745 -9.00 -15.22 -16.62
C ALA A 745 -8.65 -16.68 -16.93
N ALA A 746 -8.17 -16.98 -18.14
CA ALA A 746 -7.65 -18.29 -18.50
C ALA A 746 -6.49 -18.72 -17.59
N ALA A 747 -5.56 -17.82 -17.28
CA ALA A 747 -4.42 -18.13 -16.39
C ALA A 747 -4.87 -18.50 -14.96
N ALA A 748 -5.94 -17.88 -14.47
CA ALA A 748 -6.50 -18.14 -13.14
C ALA A 748 -7.43 -19.36 -13.05
N LYS A 749 -7.90 -19.90 -14.18
CA LYS A 749 -8.87 -21.00 -14.20
C LYS A 749 -8.26 -22.31 -13.70
N LYS A 750 -8.97 -23.03 -12.81
CA LYS A 750 -8.50 -24.33 -12.31
C LYS A 750 -8.36 -25.34 -13.45
N LYS A 751 -7.18 -25.95 -13.58
CA LYS A 751 -6.86 -27.07 -14.47
C LYS A 751 -7.04 -28.39 -13.73
N LYS A 752 -7.22 -29.48 -14.49
CA LYS A 752 -7.26 -30.85 -13.94
C LYS A 752 -5.88 -31.22 -13.41
N GLY A 753 -5.78 -31.56 -12.13
CA GLY A 753 -4.49 -31.83 -11.45
C GLY A 753 -3.97 -30.69 -10.57
N ASP A 754 -4.67 -29.55 -10.52
CA ASP A 754 -4.32 -28.47 -9.61
C ASP A 754 -4.44 -28.89 -8.14
N ILE A 755 -3.48 -28.43 -7.34
CA ILE A 755 -3.39 -28.72 -5.91
C ILE A 755 -3.90 -27.53 -5.12
N ASP A 756 -4.79 -27.77 -4.17
CA ASP A 756 -5.14 -26.78 -3.16
C ASP A 756 -4.06 -26.77 -2.06
N ILE A 757 -3.47 -25.61 -1.79
CA ILE A 757 -2.48 -25.40 -0.71
C ILE A 757 -3.03 -25.92 0.62
N ALA A 758 -4.34 -25.81 0.85
CA ALA A 758 -4.98 -26.30 2.07
C ALA A 758 -4.97 -27.84 2.19
N ALA A 759 -4.86 -28.57 1.06
CA ALA A 759 -4.82 -30.03 1.00
C ALA A 759 -3.40 -30.60 1.12
N VAL A 760 -2.36 -29.79 0.84
CA VAL A 760 -0.95 -30.19 0.96
C VAL A 760 -0.62 -30.57 2.41
N GLY A 761 -0.07 -31.78 2.60
CA GLY A 761 0.35 -32.29 3.91
C GLY A 761 -0.79 -32.79 4.81
N ARG A 762 -2.02 -32.98 4.31
CA ARG A 762 -3.11 -33.61 5.08
C ARG A 762 -3.01 -35.14 5.20
N GLN A 763 -2.32 -35.79 4.26
CA GLN A 763 -2.20 -37.26 4.21
C GLN A 763 -0.98 -37.80 4.95
N THR A 764 -0.03 -36.94 5.32
CA THR A 764 1.18 -37.34 6.05
C THR A 764 0.90 -37.23 7.55
N ALA A 765 0.68 -38.37 8.21
CA ALA A 765 0.65 -38.43 9.67
C ALA A 765 1.99 -37.90 10.22
N ALA A 766 1.94 -37.06 11.26
CA ALA A 766 3.17 -36.55 11.86
C ALA A 766 3.98 -37.70 12.50
N PRO A 767 5.31 -37.57 12.66
CA PRO A 767 6.12 -38.64 13.27
C PRO A 767 5.61 -39.07 14.65
N TRP A 768 5.20 -38.12 15.49
CA TRP A 768 4.63 -38.39 16.81
C TRP A 768 3.23 -39.04 16.78
N GLN A 769 2.53 -38.96 15.65
CA GLN A 769 1.25 -39.65 15.42
C GLN A 769 1.44 -41.09 14.95
N THR A 770 2.61 -41.40 14.37
CA THR A 770 2.92 -42.72 13.82
C THR A 770 3.57 -43.59 14.89
N ASP A 771 4.63 -43.08 15.52
CA ASP A 771 5.32 -43.72 16.65
C ASP A 771 5.75 -42.65 17.65
N GLY A 772 4.79 -42.23 18.48
CA GLY A 772 5.00 -41.16 19.45
C GLY A 772 6.04 -41.48 20.51
N ARG A 773 6.14 -42.74 20.94
CA ARG A 773 7.15 -43.14 21.94
C ARG A 773 8.55 -42.95 21.36
N LYS A 774 8.82 -43.50 20.17
CA LYS A 774 10.10 -43.33 19.47
C LYS A 774 10.41 -41.87 19.13
N TRP A 775 9.40 -41.07 18.77
CA TRP A 775 9.57 -39.63 18.57
C TRP A 775 10.14 -38.95 19.81
N HIS A 776 9.54 -39.19 20.97
CA HIS A 776 9.94 -38.49 22.19
C HIS A 776 11.19 -39.07 22.86
N THR A 777 11.53 -40.34 22.66
CA THR A 777 12.69 -40.99 23.30
C THR A 777 13.93 -41.13 22.41
N GLU A 778 13.80 -41.04 21.08
CA GLU A 778 14.93 -41.25 20.16
C GLU A 778 15.07 -40.12 19.14
N THR A 779 13.99 -39.80 18.41
CA THR A 779 14.02 -38.93 17.22
C THR A 779 13.53 -37.50 17.49
N ARG A 780 13.64 -37.06 18.74
CA ARG A 780 13.13 -35.79 19.28
C ARG A 780 13.90 -34.58 18.76
N ILE A 781 13.15 -33.50 18.54
CA ILE A 781 13.69 -32.20 18.12
C ILE A 781 13.18 -31.11 19.07
N SER A 782 14.07 -30.20 19.45
CA SER A 782 13.74 -29.04 20.28
C SER A 782 12.77 -28.09 19.57
N ARG A 783 12.13 -27.19 20.33
CA ARG A 783 11.25 -26.12 19.81
C ARG A 783 11.92 -25.22 18.77
N ASN A 784 13.24 -25.15 18.80
CA ASN A 784 14.04 -24.34 17.89
C ASN A 784 14.56 -25.13 16.68
N GLY A 785 14.24 -26.42 16.57
CA GLY A 785 14.65 -27.25 15.44
C GLY A 785 15.99 -27.98 15.61
N LYS A 786 16.67 -27.83 16.75
CA LYS A 786 17.92 -28.52 17.10
C LYS A 786 17.68 -29.88 17.76
N GLU A 787 18.66 -30.78 17.68
CA GLU A 787 18.64 -32.07 18.40
C GLU A 787 18.55 -31.87 19.92
N CYS A 788 17.69 -32.63 20.59
CA CYS A 788 17.65 -32.63 22.05
C CYS A 788 18.79 -33.49 22.62
N ARG A 789 19.55 -32.92 23.55
CA ARG A 789 20.77 -33.49 24.13
C ARG A 789 20.57 -34.19 25.48
N TRP A 790 19.46 -33.96 26.18
CA TRP A 790 19.08 -34.76 27.35
C TRP A 790 18.81 -36.21 26.95
N GLU A 791 19.04 -37.17 27.85
CA GLU A 791 19.00 -38.60 27.57
C GLU A 791 17.57 -39.14 27.42
N GLY A 792 17.25 -39.67 26.25
CA GLY A 792 15.88 -40.08 25.89
C GLY A 792 15.34 -41.27 26.70
N SER A 793 16.23 -42.15 27.16
CA SER A 793 15.96 -43.28 28.05
C SER A 793 15.33 -42.82 29.38
N ALA A 794 15.68 -41.63 29.88
CA ALA A 794 15.10 -41.05 31.10
C ALA A 794 13.58 -40.91 31.00
N LEU A 795 13.07 -40.40 29.87
CA LEU A 795 11.63 -40.32 29.65
C LEU A 795 10.98 -41.71 29.54
N GLY A 796 11.62 -42.61 28.81
CA GLY A 796 11.15 -44.00 28.66
C GLY A 796 10.98 -44.67 30.01
N TRP A 797 12.01 -44.58 30.86
CA TRP A 797 12.03 -45.15 32.20
C TRP A 797 10.93 -44.57 33.10
N VAL A 798 10.73 -43.24 33.13
CA VAL A 798 9.67 -42.63 33.95
C VAL A 798 8.29 -43.11 33.50
N VAL A 799 8.05 -43.17 32.19
CA VAL A 799 6.75 -43.61 31.66
C VAL A 799 6.52 -45.08 31.95
N ASP A 800 7.54 -45.94 31.83
CA ASP A 800 7.45 -47.36 32.16
C ASP A 800 7.18 -47.58 33.67
N GLN A 801 7.87 -46.84 34.54
CA GLN A 801 7.61 -46.88 35.99
C GLN A 801 6.20 -46.40 36.35
N LEU A 802 5.67 -45.39 35.64
CA LEU A 802 4.30 -44.93 35.85
C LEU A 802 3.24 -45.90 35.32
N ALA A 803 3.57 -46.74 34.34
CA ALA A 803 2.67 -47.74 33.79
C ALA A 803 2.41 -48.91 34.74
N GLU A 804 3.27 -49.13 35.75
CA GLU A 804 3.09 -50.15 36.79
C GLU A 804 1.98 -49.80 37.81
N PHE A 805 1.46 -48.56 37.81
CA PHE A 805 0.44 -48.12 38.76
C PHE A 805 -0.98 -48.23 38.18
N ASP A 806 -1.79 -49.11 38.76
CA ASP A 806 -3.22 -49.25 38.43
C ASP A 806 -3.99 -47.93 38.62
N GLY A 807 -4.79 -47.55 37.62
CA GLY A 807 -5.63 -46.34 37.63
C GLY A 807 -5.10 -45.15 36.83
N LEU A 808 -3.87 -45.22 36.29
CA LEU A 808 -3.36 -44.28 35.29
C LEU A 808 -3.55 -44.83 33.87
N LYS A 809 -3.88 -43.96 32.91
CA LYS A 809 -3.93 -44.31 31.49
C LYS A 809 -2.52 -44.45 30.90
N PRO A 810 -2.38 -45.23 29.82
CA PRO A 810 -1.18 -45.19 28.99
C PRO A 810 -0.82 -43.76 28.57
N ALA A 811 0.48 -43.48 28.46
CA ALA A 811 0.98 -42.18 28.03
C ALA A 811 0.42 -41.79 26.66
N ASN A 812 -0.10 -40.57 26.58
CA ASN A 812 -0.51 -39.94 25.34
C ASN A 812 0.68 -39.22 24.71
N TRP A 813 1.15 -39.78 23.60
CA TRP A 813 2.28 -39.28 22.82
C TRP A 813 1.87 -38.41 21.62
N ASN A 814 0.57 -38.10 21.48
CA ASN A 814 0.03 -37.42 20.30
C ASN A 814 0.14 -35.88 20.39
N ASP A 815 1.34 -35.38 20.69
CA ASP A 815 1.70 -33.96 20.73
C ASP A 815 3.20 -33.82 20.41
N GLN A 816 3.60 -32.80 19.65
CA GLN A 816 4.97 -32.69 19.14
C GLN A 816 6.03 -32.55 20.25
N ALA A 817 5.69 -31.91 21.37
CA ALA A 817 6.68 -31.52 22.38
C ALA A 817 6.23 -31.86 23.82
N ARG A 818 5.16 -32.63 23.98
CA ARG A 818 4.58 -32.95 25.29
C ARG A 818 4.06 -34.37 25.35
N VAL A 819 4.40 -35.08 26.41
CA VAL A 819 3.79 -36.39 26.73
C VAL A 819 2.88 -36.22 27.94
N GLU A 820 1.65 -36.70 27.86
CA GLU A 820 0.64 -36.53 28.92
C GLU A 820 0.14 -37.88 29.45
N ILE A 821 0.11 -38.04 30.78
CA ILE A 821 -0.55 -39.16 31.47
C ILE A 821 -1.71 -38.61 32.33
N THR A 822 -2.84 -39.30 32.30
CA THR A 822 -4.09 -38.93 33.02
C THR A 822 -4.68 -40.15 33.73
N ALA A 823 -5.59 -39.97 34.69
CA ALA A 823 -6.30 -41.10 35.32
C ALA A 823 -7.30 -41.80 34.39
N GLU A 824 -7.62 -43.07 34.67
CA GLU A 824 -8.56 -43.90 33.89
C GLU A 824 -10.01 -43.39 33.92
N LYS A 825 -10.53 -42.99 35.09
CA LYS A 825 -11.89 -42.47 35.27
C LYS A 825 -11.96 -40.98 34.88
N LYS A 826 -12.86 -40.59 33.96
CA LYS A 826 -13.17 -39.18 33.57
C LYS A 826 -14.59 -38.81 34.01
N ALA A 827 -14.88 -37.61 34.50
CA ALA A 827 -14.43 -36.30 34.01
C ALA A 827 -14.25 -35.24 35.12
N GLY A 828 -13.20 -34.41 34.99
CA GLY A 828 -13.06 -33.14 35.73
C GLY A 828 -11.73 -32.88 36.45
N THR A 829 -10.89 -33.90 36.67
CA THR A 829 -9.72 -33.82 37.56
C THR A 829 -8.40 -33.40 36.89
N GLY A 830 -8.29 -33.41 35.55
CA GLY A 830 -7.15 -32.88 34.79
C GLY A 830 -6.02 -33.90 34.53
N TRP A 831 -4.84 -33.45 34.09
CA TRP A 831 -3.64 -34.27 33.85
C TRP A 831 -2.92 -34.62 35.16
N PHE A 832 -2.19 -35.75 35.18
CA PHE A 832 -1.31 -36.14 36.29
C PHE A 832 0.13 -35.78 36.00
N PHE A 833 0.63 -36.18 34.83
CA PHE A 833 2.02 -36.01 34.46
C PHE A 833 2.14 -35.41 33.07
N HIS A 834 3.03 -34.42 32.94
CA HIS A 834 3.45 -33.80 31.69
C HIS A 834 4.97 -33.88 31.58
N ALA A 835 5.48 -34.50 30.52
CA ALA A 835 6.87 -34.35 30.13
C ALA A 835 6.98 -33.34 28.98
N LEU A 836 7.71 -32.24 29.18
CA LEU A 836 8.03 -31.29 28.10
C LEU A 836 9.35 -31.73 27.46
N THR A 837 9.25 -32.20 26.23
CA THR A 837 10.35 -32.86 25.50
C THR A 837 11.02 -31.95 24.47
N GLY A 838 10.47 -30.74 24.28
CA GLY A 838 10.94 -29.78 23.27
C GLY A 838 12.07 -28.85 23.72
N ASP A 839 12.63 -29.00 24.92
CA ASP A 839 13.76 -28.19 25.37
C ASP A 839 15.08 -28.90 24.99
N GLU A 840 16.09 -28.13 24.54
CA GLU A 840 17.33 -28.69 23.94
C GLU A 840 18.13 -29.52 24.95
N TRP A 841 18.28 -29.06 26.18
CA TRP A 841 19.22 -29.64 27.13
C TRP A 841 18.60 -30.28 28.37
N LEU A 842 17.34 -30.01 28.69
CA LEU A 842 16.71 -30.55 29.91
C LEU A 842 15.34 -31.11 29.57
N LEU A 843 15.05 -32.30 30.08
CA LEU A 843 13.73 -32.90 30.10
C LEU A 843 12.98 -32.37 31.33
N ARG A 844 11.91 -31.60 31.13
CA ARG A 844 11.09 -31.11 32.25
C ARG A 844 9.95 -32.08 32.53
N LEU A 845 9.95 -32.64 33.73
CA LEU A 845 8.92 -33.53 34.26
C LEU A 845 8.03 -32.76 35.24
N SER A 846 6.78 -32.52 34.86
CA SER A 846 5.77 -31.87 35.69
C SER A 846 4.79 -32.91 36.22
N PHE A 847 4.54 -32.89 37.53
CA PHE A 847 3.57 -33.76 38.22
C PHE A 847 2.55 -32.90 38.96
N ARG A 848 1.27 -33.25 38.79
CA ARG A 848 0.17 -32.60 39.47
C ARG A 848 -0.29 -33.47 40.64
N VAL A 849 -0.18 -32.95 41.85
CA VAL A 849 -0.52 -33.66 43.09
C VAL A 849 -1.32 -32.75 44.03
N PRO A 850 -2.03 -33.27 45.05
CA PRO A 850 -2.75 -32.45 46.01
C PRO A 850 -1.84 -31.47 46.76
N LYS A 851 -2.40 -30.34 47.21
CA LYS A 851 -1.63 -29.37 48.01
C LYS A 851 -1.11 -29.99 49.30
N GLY A 852 0.15 -29.72 49.62
CA GLY A 852 0.79 -30.21 50.84
C GLY A 852 1.33 -31.64 50.75
N THR A 853 1.26 -32.30 49.58
CA THR A 853 1.84 -33.65 49.40
C THR A 853 3.37 -33.64 49.47
N PHE A 854 4.00 -32.58 48.94
CA PHE A 854 5.46 -32.41 48.96
C PHE A 854 5.84 -30.98 49.36
N ASN A 855 6.92 -30.88 50.14
CA ASN A 855 7.63 -29.65 50.45
C ASN A 855 8.89 -29.56 49.57
N GLU A 856 9.15 -28.40 48.96
CA GLU A 856 10.25 -28.20 47.99
C GLU A 856 11.63 -28.52 48.58
N ALA A 857 11.97 -27.95 49.73
CA ALA A 857 13.29 -28.12 50.36
C ALA A 857 13.53 -29.59 50.80
N GLU A 858 12.49 -30.25 51.28
CA GLU A 858 12.59 -31.67 51.66
C GLU A 858 12.76 -32.57 50.44
N LEU A 859 12.02 -32.29 49.36
CA LEU A 859 12.07 -33.05 48.12
C LEU A 859 13.41 -32.89 47.41
N GLN A 860 13.95 -31.67 47.36
CA GLN A 860 15.26 -31.38 46.78
C GLN A 860 16.38 -32.14 47.51
N ARG A 861 16.34 -32.21 48.84
CA ARG A 861 17.30 -32.98 49.64
C ARG A 861 17.17 -34.50 49.45
N LYS A 862 15.96 -34.99 49.16
CA LYS A 862 15.69 -36.42 48.93
C LYS A 862 16.13 -36.88 47.54
N ILE A 863 15.83 -36.11 46.49
CA ILE A 863 16.18 -36.47 45.10
C ILE A 863 17.66 -36.21 44.82
N ARG A 864 18.32 -35.28 45.54
CA ARG A 864 19.77 -34.99 45.43
C ARG A 864 20.25 -34.60 44.02
N LEU A 865 19.43 -33.87 43.25
CA LEU A 865 19.89 -33.29 41.98
C LEU A 865 20.87 -32.14 42.24
N LYS A 866 22.01 -32.15 41.55
CA LYS A 866 22.93 -31.01 41.50
C LYS A 866 22.26 -29.81 40.85
N SER A 867 22.59 -28.59 41.29
CA SER A 867 22.10 -27.38 40.62
C SER A 867 22.63 -27.32 39.19
N VAL A 868 21.94 -26.61 38.30
CA VAL A 868 22.40 -26.43 36.91
C VAL A 868 23.77 -25.74 36.88
N ASN A 869 24.05 -24.84 37.83
CA ASN A 869 25.36 -24.16 37.93
C ASN A 869 26.49 -25.07 38.43
N ASP A 870 26.17 -26.20 39.05
CA ASP A 870 27.16 -27.16 39.56
C ASP A 870 27.46 -28.28 38.54
N LEU A 871 27.00 -28.10 37.29
CA LEU A 871 27.19 -29.01 36.16
C LEU A 871 27.97 -28.30 35.05
N ASP A 872 29.30 -28.39 35.12
CA ASP A 872 30.22 -27.77 34.14
C ASP A 872 30.01 -28.27 32.69
N GLU A 873 29.34 -29.41 32.54
CA GLU A 873 29.10 -30.10 31.26
C GLU A 873 27.89 -29.54 30.47
N LEU A 874 27.04 -28.71 31.10
CA LEU A 874 25.87 -28.11 30.46
C LEU A 874 26.11 -26.62 30.14
N PRO A 875 25.98 -26.17 28.88
CA PRO A 875 26.19 -24.76 28.50
C PRO A 875 24.97 -23.88 28.84
N ILE A 876 24.36 -24.08 30.02
CA ILE A 876 23.18 -23.36 30.48
C ILE A 876 23.51 -22.69 31.81
N TYR A 877 23.50 -21.37 31.85
CA TYR A 877 23.62 -20.62 33.09
C TYR A 877 22.22 -20.30 33.63
N ASN A 878 21.82 -20.94 34.73
CA ASN A 878 20.54 -20.68 35.37
C ASN A 878 20.64 -20.87 36.90
N ARG A 879 20.19 -19.86 37.66
CA ARG A 879 20.21 -19.88 39.13
C ARG A 879 19.01 -20.60 39.76
N SER A 880 18.06 -21.12 38.97
CA SER A 880 16.91 -21.83 39.50
C SER A 880 17.24 -23.28 39.86
N ASP A 881 16.76 -23.74 41.01
CA ASP A 881 16.79 -25.14 41.38
C ASP A 881 16.05 -26.03 40.36
N ARG A 882 16.55 -27.26 40.20
CA ARG A 882 15.99 -28.25 39.25
C ARG A 882 14.74 -28.96 39.77
N VAL A 883 14.46 -28.84 41.07
CA VAL A 883 13.23 -29.33 41.72
C VAL A 883 12.46 -28.11 42.20
N ARG A 884 11.22 -27.94 41.77
CA ARG A 884 10.36 -26.81 42.15
C ARG A 884 8.96 -27.28 42.50
N VAL A 885 8.35 -26.72 43.54
CA VAL A 885 6.98 -27.02 43.94
C VAL A 885 6.16 -25.74 43.96
N SER A 886 5.28 -25.58 42.97
CA SER A 886 4.43 -24.40 42.84
C SER A 886 2.98 -24.70 43.19
N GLN A 887 2.33 -23.76 43.90
CA GLN A 887 0.92 -23.90 44.27
C GLN A 887 0.03 -23.51 43.08
N GLN A 888 -0.75 -24.46 42.56
CA GLN A 888 -1.66 -24.20 41.46
C GLN A 888 -3.01 -23.66 41.95
N LYS A 889 -3.79 -23.06 41.05
CA LYS A 889 -5.18 -22.66 41.35
C LYS A 889 -6.04 -23.91 41.56
N GLY A 890 -6.72 -24.00 42.70
CA GLY A 890 -7.54 -25.15 43.11
C GLY A 890 -6.88 -26.03 44.18
N ALA A 891 -7.23 -27.31 44.20
CA ALA A 891 -6.80 -28.29 45.21
C ALA A 891 -5.44 -28.96 44.93
N PHE A 892 -4.73 -28.54 43.87
CA PHE A 892 -3.49 -29.16 43.42
C PHE A 892 -2.28 -28.22 43.58
N GLN A 893 -1.10 -28.81 43.69
CA GLN A 893 0.21 -28.22 43.48
C GLN A 893 0.89 -28.91 42.29
N GLU A 894 1.84 -28.22 41.67
CA GLU A 894 2.67 -28.74 40.59
C GLU A 894 4.09 -28.91 41.07
N VAL A 895 4.62 -30.13 40.94
CA VAL A 895 6.01 -30.48 41.20
C VAL A 895 6.73 -30.58 39.86
N VAL A 896 7.76 -29.78 39.64
CA VAL A 896 8.55 -29.73 38.41
C VAL A 896 9.96 -30.23 38.71
N ILE A 897 10.43 -31.20 37.93
CA ILE A 897 11.77 -31.78 38.04
C ILE A 897 12.42 -31.74 36.66
N ASP A 898 13.53 -31.00 36.53
CA ASP A 898 14.30 -30.88 35.29
C ASP A 898 15.44 -31.91 35.28
N VAL A 899 15.48 -32.83 34.31
CA VAL A 899 16.38 -34.00 34.22
C VAL A 899 17.26 -33.93 32.96
N HIS A 900 18.51 -34.38 33.02
CA HIS A 900 19.37 -34.53 31.85
C HIS A 900 19.75 -35.99 31.59
N TRP A 901 20.23 -36.71 32.61
CA TRP A 901 20.68 -38.11 32.49
C TRP A 901 19.71 -39.07 33.19
N LEU A 902 19.64 -40.32 32.73
CA LEU A 902 18.82 -41.35 33.38
C LEU A 902 19.29 -41.65 34.81
N GLU A 903 20.61 -41.67 35.05
CA GLU A 903 21.21 -41.96 36.36
C GLU A 903 20.73 -41.01 37.49
N GLU A 904 20.31 -39.79 37.13
CA GLU A 904 19.79 -38.79 38.08
C GLU A 904 18.44 -39.20 38.70
N ILE A 905 17.68 -40.03 38.00
CA ILE A 905 16.33 -40.43 38.37
C ILE A 905 16.19 -41.94 38.57
N GLU A 906 17.15 -42.75 38.12
CA GLU A 906 17.22 -44.19 38.40
C GLU A 906 17.68 -44.47 39.84
N THR A 907 16.97 -43.90 40.80
CA THR A 907 17.26 -44.00 42.23
C THR A 907 16.05 -44.53 42.99
N THR A 908 16.30 -45.16 44.13
CA THR A 908 15.22 -45.72 44.98
C THR A 908 14.32 -44.60 45.51
N GLU A 909 14.92 -43.46 45.80
CA GLU A 909 14.28 -42.23 46.28
C GLU A 909 13.32 -41.65 45.24
N PHE A 910 13.70 -41.62 43.96
CA PHE A 910 12.83 -41.14 42.89
C PHE A 910 11.67 -42.10 42.62
N ARG A 911 11.89 -43.42 42.69
CA ARG A 911 10.79 -44.41 42.60
C ARG A 911 9.78 -44.23 43.73
N GLN A 912 10.24 -43.98 44.96
CA GLN A 912 9.35 -43.66 46.09
C GLN A 912 8.56 -42.37 45.85
N PHE A 913 9.20 -41.34 45.27
CA PHE A 913 8.51 -40.11 44.86
C PHE A 913 7.39 -40.40 43.85
N LEU A 914 7.66 -41.17 42.78
CA LEU A 914 6.64 -41.53 41.77
C LEU A 914 5.46 -42.29 42.40
N LYS A 915 5.74 -43.22 43.31
CA LYS A 915 4.70 -43.96 44.06
C LYS A 915 3.84 -43.01 44.91
N GLN A 916 4.46 -42.15 45.71
CA GLN A 916 3.76 -41.19 46.56
C GLN A 916 2.94 -40.19 45.73
N ALA A 917 3.50 -39.69 44.63
CA ALA A 917 2.81 -38.76 43.73
C ALA A 917 1.59 -39.40 43.06
N SER A 918 1.74 -40.62 42.54
CA SER A 918 0.67 -41.36 41.87
C SER A 918 -0.46 -41.73 42.84
N SER A 919 -0.14 -42.28 44.02
CA SER A 919 -1.15 -42.61 45.04
C SER A 919 -1.88 -41.38 45.57
N ALA A 920 -1.17 -40.26 45.81
CA ALA A 920 -1.80 -39.03 46.27
C ALA A 920 -2.74 -38.42 45.22
N TYR A 921 -2.34 -38.45 43.94
CA TYR A 921 -3.18 -37.99 42.85
C TYR A 921 -4.41 -38.89 42.67
N LEU A 922 -4.26 -40.21 42.61
CA LEU A 922 -5.36 -41.16 42.47
C LEU A 922 -6.34 -41.09 43.65
N GLY A 923 -5.85 -40.99 44.88
CA GLY A 923 -6.69 -40.80 46.06
C GLY A 923 -7.49 -39.49 46.04
N GLN A 924 -6.94 -38.43 45.46
CA GLN A 924 -7.69 -37.19 45.21
C GLN A 924 -8.69 -37.34 44.08
N VAL A 925 -8.37 -38.08 43.00
CA VAL A 925 -9.29 -38.38 41.90
C VAL A 925 -10.49 -39.19 42.40
N GLU A 926 -10.30 -40.16 43.30
CA GLU A 926 -11.37 -40.92 43.95
C GLU A 926 -12.23 -40.06 44.86
N LYS A 927 -11.63 -39.20 45.69
CA LYS A 927 -12.37 -38.21 46.51
C LYS A 927 -13.18 -37.21 45.68
N THR A 928 -12.70 -36.89 44.49
CA THR A 928 -13.36 -35.98 43.55
C THR A 928 -14.40 -36.73 42.68
N GLY A 929 -14.43 -38.07 42.75
CA GLY A 929 -15.36 -38.95 42.03
C GLY A 929 -16.71 -39.17 42.72
N GLN A 930 -16.93 -38.62 43.92
CA GLN A 930 -18.26 -38.54 44.53
C GLN A 930 -18.88 -37.16 44.26
N SER A 931 -20.13 -37.19 43.77
CA SER A 931 -21.02 -36.06 43.45
C SER A 931 -20.70 -35.26 42.17
N ILE A 932 -21.38 -35.62 41.06
CA ILE A 932 -21.54 -34.78 39.85
C ILE A 932 -22.21 -33.43 40.20
N GLU A 933 -22.92 -33.37 41.34
CA GLU A 933 -23.56 -32.15 41.84
C GLU A 933 -22.53 -31.14 42.39
N ASP A 934 -21.32 -31.54 42.77
CA ASP A 934 -20.31 -30.63 43.33
C ASP A 934 -19.34 -30.05 42.28
N LEU A 935 -19.03 -30.79 41.22
CA LEU A 935 -18.10 -30.34 40.18
C LEU A 935 -18.75 -29.40 39.15
N ALA A 936 -20.01 -29.64 38.81
CA ALA A 936 -20.79 -28.81 37.88
C ALA A 936 -22.26 -28.68 38.32
N PRO A 937 -22.55 -28.13 39.51
CA PRO A 937 -23.90 -27.99 40.06
C PRO A 937 -24.88 -27.33 39.09
N TRP A 938 -24.39 -26.46 38.19
CA TRP A 938 -25.21 -25.78 37.18
C TRP A 938 -25.77 -26.71 36.10
N LYS A 939 -25.08 -27.81 35.77
CA LYS A 939 -25.57 -28.80 34.79
C LYS A 939 -26.71 -29.65 35.36
N VAL A 940 -26.72 -29.88 36.68
CA VAL A 940 -27.75 -30.67 37.36
C VAL A 940 -28.92 -29.78 37.82
N LEU A 941 -28.62 -28.63 38.44
CA LEU A 941 -29.63 -27.70 38.94
C LEU A 941 -30.24 -26.81 37.84
N GLY A 942 -29.59 -26.70 36.68
CA GLY A 942 -30.04 -25.90 35.54
C GLY A 942 -30.48 -24.51 35.95
N ARG A 943 -31.73 -24.17 35.64
CA ARG A 943 -32.37 -22.88 36.01
C ARG A 943 -32.21 -22.51 37.50
N LYS A 944 -32.31 -23.47 38.43
CA LYS A 944 -32.16 -23.22 39.87
C LYS A 944 -30.75 -22.72 40.23
N TRP A 945 -29.72 -23.15 39.51
CA TRP A 945 -28.36 -22.62 39.70
C TRP A 945 -28.27 -21.16 39.27
N HIS A 946 -28.82 -20.79 38.11
CA HIS A 946 -28.71 -19.45 37.58
C HIS A 946 -29.42 -18.41 38.46
N ILE A 947 -30.56 -18.78 39.06
CA ILE A 947 -31.29 -17.97 40.05
C ILE A 947 -30.53 -17.85 41.38
N SER A 948 -29.83 -18.92 41.80
CA SER A 948 -29.10 -18.94 43.06
C SER A 948 -28.03 -17.83 43.16
N ARG A 949 -27.80 -17.29 44.35
CA ARG A 949 -26.65 -16.42 44.61
C ARG A 949 -25.31 -17.17 44.61
N LYS A 950 -25.32 -18.50 44.60
CA LYS A 950 -24.10 -19.31 44.44
C LYS A 950 -23.59 -19.19 42.99
N GLY A 951 -22.27 -19.06 42.82
CA GLY A 951 -21.62 -19.00 41.50
C GLY A 951 -21.11 -17.62 41.02
N PHE A 952 -21.27 -16.54 41.80
CA PHE A 952 -20.68 -15.24 41.49
C PHE A 952 -19.16 -15.18 41.83
N PRO A 953 -18.32 -14.45 41.07
CA PRO A 953 -16.86 -14.44 41.27
C PRO A 953 -16.34 -13.83 42.60
N SER A 954 -17.14 -13.07 43.36
CA SER A 954 -16.72 -12.46 44.64
C SER A 954 -17.90 -12.27 45.62
N ALA A 955 -17.65 -12.30 46.93
CA ALA A 955 -18.66 -12.13 48.00
C ALA A 955 -19.25 -10.70 48.16
N LYS A 956 -19.17 -9.85 47.14
CA LYS A 956 -19.63 -8.44 47.18
C LYS A 956 -21.05 -8.33 46.60
N ARG A 957 -21.85 -7.35 47.06
CA ARG A 957 -23.27 -7.12 46.73
C ARG A 957 -23.54 -7.10 45.21
N VAL A 958 -24.62 -7.75 44.77
CA VAL A 958 -25.16 -7.78 43.40
C VAL A 958 -26.25 -6.72 43.25
N ALA A 959 -26.24 -5.97 42.16
CA ALA A 959 -27.06 -4.78 41.93
C ALA A 959 -28.52 -5.08 41.55
N TRP A 960 -28.86 -6.33 41.22
CA TRP A 960 -30.21 -6.77 40.85
C TRP A 960 -30.71 -7.91 41.78
N LYS A 961 -32.03 -8.00 41.96
CA LYS A 961 -32.71 -9.02 42.78
C LYS A 961 -32.96 -10.31 41.99
N ALA A 962 -32.95 -11.47 42.64
CA ALA A 962 -33.16 -12.76 41.98
C ALA A 962 -34.51 -12.84 41.23
N GLU A 963 -35.55 -12.19 41.77
CA GLU A 963 -36.88 -11.99 41.15
C GLU A 963 -36.80 -11.47 39.71
N VAL A 964 -35.83 -10.57 39.41
CA VAL A 964 -35.66 -9.99 38.05
C VAL A 964 -35.28 -11.07 37.03
N LEU A 965 -34.44 -12.03 37.44
CA LEU A 965 -34.04 -13.14 36.59
C LEU A 965 -35.14 -14.19 36.45
N GLU A 966 -35.91 -14.43 37.53
CA GLU A 966 -37.08 -15.31 37.47
C GLU A 966 -38.15 -14.76 36.51
N ASP A 967 -38.47 -13.48 36.64
CA ASP A 967 -39.38 -12.77 35.73
C ASP A 967 -38.86 -12.84 34.28
N LEU A 968 -37.54 -12.68 34.08
CA LEU A 968 -36.95 -12.68 32.74
C LEU A 968 -36.98 -14.07 32.12
N PHE A 969 -36.70 -15.12 32.89
CA PHE A 969 -36.88 -16.48 32.38
C PHE A 969 -38.33 -16.73 32.00
N GLY A 970 -39.32 -16.24 32.75
CA GLY A 970 -40.73 -16.33 32.35
C GLY A 970 -41.01 -15.65 31.00
N VAL A 971 -40.48 -14.44 30.78
CA VAL A 971 -40.62 -13.73 29.50
C VAL A 971 -39.91 -14.47 28.35
N LEU A 972 -38.73 -15.05 28.61
CA LEU A 972 -38.00 -15.81 27.62
C LEU A 972 -38.66 -17.16 27.33
N ASP A 973 -39.23 -17.85 28.32
CA ASP A 973 -39.97 -19.09 28.10
C ASP A 973 -41.18 -18.86 27.17
N ASP A 974 -41.88 -17.72 27.35
CA ASP A 974 -43.00 -17.32 26.50
C ASP A 974 -42.55 -16.99 25.06
N ALA A 975 -41.50 -16.18 24.91
CA ALA A 975 -41.04 -15.72 23.59
C ALA A 975 -40.25 -16.80 22.83
N PHE A 976 -39.43 -17.58 23.54
CA PHE A 976 -38.46 -18.52 22.98
C PHE A 976 -39.00 -19.96 22.98
N ALA A 977 -40.31 -20.16 22.90
CA ALA A 977 -40.94 -21.48 22.95
C ALA A 977 -40.38 -22.50 21.93
N ARG A 978 -39.75 -22.03 20.84
CA ARG A 978 -39.10 -22.86 19.81
C ARG A 978 -37.59 -23.10 20.02
N LEU A 979 -36.98 -22.48 21.03
CA LEU A 979 -35.56 -22.59 21.35
C LEU A 979 -35.33 -23.44 22.60
N GLN A 980 -34.26 -24.23 22.60
CA GLN A 980 -33.85 -25.01 23.76
C GLN A 980 -32.75 -24.30 24.56
N PRO A 981 -32.93 -24.11 25.89
CA PRO A 981 -31.89 -23.57 26.75
C PRO A 981 -30.79 -24.60 27.04
N ASP A 982 -29.54 -24.23 26.79
CA ASP A 982 -28.32 -24.97 27.13
C ASP A 982 -27.72 -24.42 28.44
N TRP A 983 -27.77 -25.26 29.48
CA TRP A 983 -27.28 -24.98 30.83
C TRP A 983 -25.83 -25.45 31.06
N SER A 984 -25.08 -25.77 30.00
CA SER A 984 -23.73 -26.30 30.12
C SER A 984 -22.71 -25.31 30.72
N ASN A 985 -23.00 -24.01 30.66
CA ASN A 985 -22.12 -22.93 31.12
C ASN A 985 -22.53 -22.40 32.51
N LYS A 986 -21.55 -22.25 33.41
CA LYS A 986 -21.75 -21.82 34.81
C LYS A 986 -22.35 -20.40 34.95
N THR A 987 -22.09 -19.52 33.99
CA THR A 987 -22.33 -18.07 34.11
C THR A 987 -23.33 -17.50 33.11
N MET A 988 -23.71 -18.30 32.10
CA MET A 988 -24.53 -17.88 30.98
C MET A 988 -25.45 -19.04 30.54
N VAL A 989 -26.62 -18.71 30.04
CA VAL A 989 -27.56 -19.64 29.40
C VAL A 989 -27.59 -19.33 27.91
N ALA A 990 -27.31 -20.31 27.06
CA ALA A 990 -27.41 -20.15 25.62
C ALA A 990 -28.73 -20.75 25.12
N TYR A 991 -29.42 -20.08 24.21
CA TYR A 991 -30.65 -20.58 23.58
C TYR A 991 -30.37 -20.96 22.13
N ARG A 992 -30.68 -22.21 21.77
CA ARG A 992 -30.41 -22.78 20.45
C ARG A 992 -31.68 -23.23 19.74
N ILE A 993 -31.67 -23.24 18.41
CA ILE A 993 -32.76 -23.79 17.60
C ILE A 993 -32.72 -25.32 17.72
N SER A 994 -33.86 -25.98 17.94
CA SER A 994 -33.90 -27.44 18.17
C SER A 994 -33.30 -28.28 17.01
N SER A 995 -33.27 -27.75 15.79
CA SER A 995 -32.73 -28.41 14.59
C SER A 995 -31.27 -28.07 14.25
N SER A 996 -30.65 -27.07 14.91
CA SER A 996 -29.28 -26.64 14.63
C SER A 996 -28.47 -26.47 15.93
N LYS A 997 -27.14 -26.62 15.88
CA LYS A 997 -26.28 -26.29 17.04
C LYS A 997 -26.00 -24.79 17.18
N GLU A 998 -26.71 -23.95 16.43
CA GLU A 998 -26.48 -22.51 16.39
C GLU A 998 -27.12 -21.81 17.59
N THR A 999 -26.36 -20.93 18.24
CA THR A 999 -26.82 -20.12 19.37
C THR A 999 -27.45 -18.84 18.85
N VAL A 1000 -28.73 -18.63 19.15
CA VAL A 1000 -29.51 -17.47 18.69
C VAL A 1000 -29.59 -16.39 19.75
N ALA A 1001 -29.54 -16.78 21.03
CA ALA A 1001 -29.51 -15.84 22.15
C ALA A 1001 -28.65 -16.34 23.30
N GLU A 1002 -28.07 -15.42 24.06
CA GLU A 1002 -27.23 -15.69 25.23
C GLU A 1002 -27.63 -14.78 26.39
N LEU A 1003 -27.94 -15.36 27.54
CA LEU A 1003 -28.25 -14.64 28.76
C LEU A 1003 -27.13 -14.82 29.78
N GLN A 1004 -26.36 -13.78 30.07
CA GLN A 1004 -25.38 -13.79 31.15
C GLN A 1004 -26.06 -13.51 32.49
N THR A 1005 -26.03 -14.51 33.39
CA THR A 1005 -26.78 -14.46 34.66
C THR A 1005 -25.90 -14.26 35.89
N LYS A 1006 -24.56 -14.33 35.78
CA LYS A 1006 -23.61 -14.23 36.91
C LYS A 1006 -22.74 -12.97 36.88
N ARG A 1007 -23.30 -11.85 36.38
CA ARG A 1007 -22.69 -10.52 36.44
C ARG A 1007 -23.31 -9.65 37.54
N ARG A 1008 -22.48 -8.86 38.21
CA ARG A 1008 -22.85 -8.16 39.46
C ARG A 1008 -23.66 -6.89 39.23
N ASP A 1009 -23.43 -6.24 38.11
CA ASP A 1009 -23.99 -4.97 37.66
C ASP A 1009 -25.38 -5.15 37.04
N ALA A 1010 -25.55 -6.12 36.15
CA ALA A 1010 -26.81 -6.37 35.46
C ALA A 1010 -26.92 -7.78 34.87
N LEU A 1011 -28.11 -8.12 34.37
CA LEU A 1011 -28.35 -9.24 33.46
C LEU A 1011 -28.12 -8.74 32.03
N TYR A 1012 -27.32 -9.48 31.25
CA TYR A 1012 -27.06 -9.13 29.85
C TYR A 1012 -27.68 -10.18 28.94
N LEU A 1013 -28.68 -9.77 28.17
CA LEU A 1013 -29.27 -10.58 27.11
C LEU A 1013 -28.65 -10.16 25.77
N THR A 1014 -28.00 -11.09 25.08
CA THR A 1014 -27.42 -10.88 23.75
C THR A 1014 -28.23 -11.69 22.74
N LEU A 1015 -28.70 -11.06 21.68
CA LEU A 1015 -29.48 -11.67 20.62
C LEU A 1015 -28.70 -11.56 19.31
N TYR A 1016 -28.54 -12.66 18.58
CA TYR A 1016 -27.80 -12.71 17.33
C TYR A 1016 -28.76 -12.69 16.14
N SER A 1017 -28.61 -11.70 15.25
CA SER A 1017 -29.45 -11.49 14.06
C SER A 1017 -28.60 -11.27 12.80
N LYS A 1018 -29.19 -11.29 11.61
CA LYS A 1018 -28.46 -10.93 10.38
C LYS A 1018 -28.09 -9.45 10.42
N THR A 1019 -26.96 -9.08 9.83
CA THR A 1019 -26.50 -7.68 9.83
C THR A 1019 -27.53 -6.76 9.19
N GLY A 1020 -27.90 -5.68 9.91
CA GLY A 1020 -28.88 -4.70 9.48
C GLY A 1020 -30.35 -5.11 9.66
N GLN A 1021 -30.64 -6.29 10.25
CA GLN A 1021 -32.01 -6.78 10.43
C GLN A 1021 -32.81 -5.99 11.48
N PHE A 1022 -32.13 -5.45 12.50
CA PHE A 1022 -32.75 -4.62 13.52
C PHE A 1022 -32.02 -3.27 13.63
N ALA A 1023 -32.78 -2.18 13.65
CA ALA A 1023 -32.26 -0.84 13.80
C ALA A 1023 -32.16 -0.44 15.29
N LEU A 1024 -31.22 0.46 15.62
CA LEU A 1024 -31.04 0.96 16.99
C LEU A 1024 -32.31 1.60 17.58
N GLY A 1025 -33.18 2.15 16.72
CA GLY A 1025 -34.48 2.71 17.11
C GLY A 1025 -35.46 1.68 17.69
N GLN A 1026 -35.45 0.44 17.17
CA GLN A 1026 -36.36 -0.64 17.62
C GLN A 1026 -36.03 -1.13 19.03
N ILE A 1027 -34.78 -0.98 19.46
CA ILE A 1027 -34.32 -1.36 20.81
C ILE A 1027 -34.19 -0.17 21.76
N ALA A 1028 -34.56 1.03 21.31
CA ALA A 1028 -34.30 2.27 22.04
C ALA A 1028 -34.99 2.34 23.41
N SER A 1029 -36.11 1.64 23.60
CA SER A 1029 -36.86 1.56 24.86
C SER A 1029 -36.50 0.34 25.74
N LEU A 1030 -35.58 -0.52 25.30
CA LEU A 1030 -35.31 -1.81 25.95
C LEU A 1030 -34.19 -1.73 27.00
N GLY A 1031 -34.50 -2.07 28.25
CA GLY A 1031 -33.52 -2.16 29.33
C GLY A 1031 -32.84 -0.83 29.68
N LYS A 1032 -31.73 -0.91 30.42
CA LYS A 1032 -30.96 0.24 30.90
C LYS A 1032 -29.93 0.72 29.87
N HIS A 1033 -29.21 -0.23 29.28
CA HIS A 1033 -28.23 0.00 28.21
C HIS A 1033 -28.49 -1.00 27.09
N ARG A 1034 -28.33 -0.53 25.84
CA ARG A 1034 -28.50 -1.35 24.66
C ARG A 1034 -27.51 -0.96 23.58
N GLU A 1035 -27.00 -1.93 22.85
CA GLU A 1035 -26.10 -1.71 21.73
C GLU A 1035 -26.30 -2.78 20.66
N ILE A 1036 -26.08 -2.41 19.40
CA ILE A 1036 -25.96 -3.35 18.29
C ILE A 1036 -24.50 -3.31 17.84
N THR A 1037 -23.83 -4.46 17.89
CA THR A 1037 -22.41 -4.57 17.53
C THR A 1037 -22.22 -5.65 16.47
N PRO A 1038 -21.42 -5.42 15.42
CA PRO A 1038 -21.13 -6.46 14.43
C PRO A 1038 -20.32 -7.59 15.10
N HIS A 1039 -20.79 -8.83 14.90
CA HIS A 1039 -20.19 -10.05 15.43
C HIS A 1039 -19.34 -10.75 14.36
N ARG A 1040 -18.32 -11.51 14.79
CA ARG A 1040 -17.31 -12.14 13.90
C ARG A 1040 -17.90 -13.14 12.89
N SER A 1041 -19.14 -13.58 13.10
CA SER A 1041 -19.88 -14.50 12.22
C SER A 1041 -20.63 -13.82 11.08
N GLY A 1042 -20.53 -12.49 10.90
CA GLY A 1042 -21.35 -11.76 9.91
C GLY A 1042 -22.80 -11.56 10.36
N GLN A 1043 -23.02 -11.56 11.67
CA GLN A 1043 -24.29 -11.31 12.36
C GLN A 1043 -24.17 -10.04 13.20
N ASP A 1044 -25.27 -9.39 13.52
CA ASP A 1044 -25.33 -8.32 14.52
C ASP A 1044 -25.69 -8.90 15.88
N ALA A 1045 -24.93 -8.53 16.91
CA ALA A 1045 -25.19 -8.86 18.31
C ALA A 1045 -25.88 -7.68 19.00
N ILE A 1046 -27.17 -7.87 19.31
CA ILE A 1046 -28.03 -6.93 20.02
C ILE A 1046 -27.90 -7.23 21.52
N LYS A 1047 -27.26 -6.36 22.29
CA LYS A 1047 -27.09 -6.54 23.74
C LYS A 1047 -28.06 -5.65 24.50
N ILE A 1048 -28.74 -6.21 25.49
CA ILE A 1048 -29.72 -5.53 26.34
C ILE A 1048 -29.33 -5.77 27.81
N GLU A 1049 -29.15 -4.68 28.56
CA GLU A 1049 -28.83 -4.68 29.98
C GLU A 1049 -30.09 -4.51 30.84
N LEU A 1050 -30.36 -5.44 31.76
CA LEU A 1050 -31.56 -5.47 32.60
C LEU A 1050 -31.18 -5.52 34.09
N THR A 1051 -31.75 -4.63 34.90
CA THR A 1051 -31.47 -4.52 36.35
C THR A 1051 -32.71 -4.54 37.24
N THR A 1052 -33.90 -4.22 36.72
CA THR A 1052 -35.14 -4.13 37.51
C THR A 1052 -36.28 -4.96 36.89
N ALA A 1053 -37.22 -5.39 37.74
CA ALA A 1053 -38.39 -6.17 37.29
C ALA A 1053 -39.29 -5.37 36.32
N ALA A 1054 -39.36 -4.05 36.47
CA ALA A 1054 -40.11 -3.17 35.57
C ALA A 1054 -39.57 -3.21 34.13
N GLN A 1055 -38.25 -3.28 33.95
CA GLN A 1055 -37.63 -3.39 32.62
C GLN A 1055 -37.94 -4.74 31.96
N VAL A 1056 -37.99 -5.80 32.76
CA VAL A 1056 -38.30 -7.16 32.27
C VAL A 1056 -39.78 -7.30 31.92
N LYS A 1057 -40.68 -6.67 32.69
CA LYS A 1057 -42.13 -6.72 32.49
C LYS A 1057 -42.65 -5.68 31.48
N ALA A 1058 -41.76 -4.86 30.90
CA ALA A 1058 -42.10 -3.90 29.86
C ALA A 1058 -42.75 -4.60 28.65
N LYS A 1059 -43.85 -4.05 28.14
CA LYS A 1059 -44.59 -4.62 27.00
C LYS A 1059 -43.72 -4.61 25.74
N GLU A 1060 -42.87 -3.60 25.61
CA GLU A 1060 -41.92 -3.38 24.53
C GLU A 1060 -40.90 -4.51 24.45
N LEU A 1061 -40.39 -4.99 25.59
CA LEU A 1061 -39.43 -6.10 25.61
C LEU A 1061 -40.07 -7.41 25.16
N LYS A 1062 -41.30 -7.69 25.63
CA LYS A 1062 -42.05 -8.88 25.20
C LYS A 1062 -42.35 -8.86 23.70
N ALA A 1063 -42.80 -7.72 23.18
CA ALA A 1063 -43.11 -7.56 21.75
C ALA A 1063 -41.85 -7.75 20.89
N PHE A 1064 -40.75 -7.11 21.28
CA PHE A 1064 -39.48 -7.21 20.55
C PHE A 1064 -38.90 -8.61 20.56
N LEU A 1065 -38.93 -9.33 21.69
CA LEU A 1065 -38.41 -10.71 21.75
C LEU A 1065 -39.20 -11.67 20.86
N LYS A 1066 -40.52 -11.44 20.71
CA LYS A 1066 -41.36 -12.23 19.80
C LYS A 1066 -41.02 -11.93 18.33
N GLU A 1067 -40.92 -10.65 17.98
CA GLU A 1067 -40.48 -10.21 16.64
C GLU A 1067 -39.09 -10.76 16.30
N PHE A 1068 -38.18 -10.75 17.25
CA PHE A 1068 -36.83 -11.30 17.10
C PHE A 1068 -36.84 -12.81 16.79
N VAL A 1069 -37.61 -13.60 17.56
CA VAL A 1069 -37.68 -15.05 17.34
C VAL A 1069 -38.30 -15.36 15.99
N ASP A 1070 -39.41 -14.73 15.62
CA ASP A 1070 -40.07 -14.92 14.32
C ASP A 1070 -39.14 -14.58 13.14
N ALA A 1071 -38.14 -13.72 13.34
CA ALA A 1071 -37.19 -13.32 12.32
C ALA A 1071 -35.94 -14.21 12.21
N VAL A 1072 -35.69 -15.07 13.21
CA VAL A 1072 -34.49 -15.95 13.27
C VAL A 1072 -34.83 -17.45 13.30
N THR A 1073 -36.05 -17.84 13.69
CA THR A 1073 -36.60 -19.20 13.57
C THR A 1073 -37.52 -19.32 12.39
#